data_AF-Q3SHR9-F1
#
_entry.id   AF-Q3SHR9-F1
#
_cell.length_a   1.000
_cell.length_b   1.000
_cell.length_c   1.000
_cell.angle_alpha   90.00
_cell.angle_beta   90.00
_cell.angle_gamma   90.00
#
_symmetry.space_group_name_H-M   'P 1'
#
loop_
_entity.id
_entity.type
_entity.pdbx_description
1 polymer ?
#
loop_
_entity_poly.entity_id
_entity_poly.type
_entity_poly.pdbx_seq_one_letter_code
_entity_poly.pdbx_strand_id
1 'polypeptide(L)'
;MPRFPGQIGTRHQGGFSLVEALFSALILAVALLGLAGFHAAAMQDGSLVKARSIAASLAQEKLDDLRGFTRLEDDATTTGVNECADPTFCFSEIANNAGGRENSGSLLLPSGTVSGYTDSYSLEWAVTCAAETAGSALSFSSTCTDPTAKLATVTVSWTDSKGGPQEVELQGVIYAMDPARMAMGTASAFSTQKPVAGYTPVGVPDAVPVPINTGGSQFKESSKPLPEVSQSGDGINVSFDSVVYSRDGAGYQKDSQEEFSSVTCECQFNSGTGTGYTPTRKVWNGSRLVNQAGEAVTKKTGQPLGNNPPSQCDVCCRDHHDRAANDPKYDPKRPTSDYTGSEDHKHYWYSSCVSGGVGAANCTDANKDASLASGSAFTEVTDGAYLESCRVGRVDGFWRVMQDWQLRKVTILPYNFLLNNQTNLNNYVDVVEKVVENAVKTDSGGSGVTVPTLGGRDLTLPSGSDPVQLLSRAVYVDTIYNAEDDPATSSVNEQNTVDTAYYSALLAKVTASQTASNSAWLEFAPFYEANLTLLFDWISSDTGVATVTSEAINAIVDPVNRYYGSFSRGKVTVQSGTTAGTSTITAKARLSNSGVTGGVNVNVNPTPPTYVPGVSYGTDVYDNLSSNVLADTITVSRPAAGTAHSITGKVVKGNGSANVAETGTPASPITVTLNTTSGSVISPCSAQVGDSDVYAWYYSCTVSNGWTGTLTVGSTGSVYTFDDATSRSLSTSSMTVANATTVGQVIAFGDTVTLTGQITNANFPNGAPQPAVTAADTAITFSGTSSGTCTNKAVTGAGSNEKLVYSCVVPKGWTGAITIAVDPTGGTYTYLSPGGTPCNGSTTGSCTLASITSALADVDGTSSSATLLQKQQTNVEARR
;
A
#
# COMPACT_ATOMS: atom_id res chain seq x y z
N MET A 1 69.07 -30.11 -19.95
CA MET A 1 68.55 -28.88 -20.59
C MET A 1 67.07 -29.11 -20.89
N PRO A 2 66.15 -28.29 -20.35
CA PRO A 2 64.71 -28.55 -20.45
C PRO A 2 64.14 -28.08 -21.80
N ARG A 3 63.22 -28.88 -22.35
CA ARG A 3 62.36 -28.58 -23.50
C ARG A 3 61.08 -27.91 -23.00
N PHE A 4 60.68 -26.80 -23.62
CA PHE A 4 59.33 -26.24 -23.48
C PHE A 4 58.60 -26.30 -24.83
N PRO A 5 57.34 -26.78 -24.88
CA PRO A 5 56.51 -26.76 -26.07
C PRO A 5 55.71 -25.45 -26.14
N GLY A 6 55.77 -24.78 -27.28
CA GLY A 6 54.88 -23.68 -27.64
C GLY A 6 53.95 -24.10 -28.77
N GLN A 7 52.65 -24.21 -28.48
CA GLN A 7 51.58 -24.10 -29.47
C GLN A 7 50.47 -23.25 -28.86
N ILE A 8 50.40 -21.99 -29.30
CA ILE A 8 49.26 -21.11 -29.07
C ILE A 8 48.20 -21.51 -30.10
N GLY A 9 47.14 -22.18 -29.65
CA GLY A 9 45.99 -22.47 -30.47
C GLY A 9 45.24 -21.18 -30.81
N THR A 10 45.18 -20.84 -32.09
CA THR A 10 44.29 -19.81 -32.60
C THR A 10 42.84 -20.30 -32.45
N ARG A 11 42.11 -19.80 -31.44
CA ARG A 11 40.65 -19.92 -31.40
C ARG A 11 40.08 -19.17 -32.59
N HIS A 12 39.43 -19.91 -33.50
CA HIS A 12 38.62 -19.32 -34.56
C HIS A 12 37.52 -18.46 -33.93
N GLN A 13 37.57 -17.14 -34.12
CA GLN A 13 36.41 -16.28 -33.95
C GLN A 13 35.39 -16.70 -35.03
N GLY A 14 34.32 -17.36 -34.61
CA GLY A 14 33.16 -17.58 -35.48
C GLY A 14 32.56 -16.21 -35.80
N GLY A 15 32.85 -15.68 -36.98
CA GLY A 15 32.19 -14.48 -37.48
C GLY A 15 30.69 -14.71 -37.55
N PHE A 16 29.91 -13.70 -37.14
CA PHE A 16 28.45 -13.70 -37.25
C PHE A 16 28.03 -14.12 -38.66
N SER A 17 27.15 -15.13 -38.75
CA SER A 17 26.69 -15.58 -40.06
C SER A 17 25.79 -14.50 -40.67
N LEU A 18 25.87 -14.31 -42.00
CA LEU A 18 25.04 -13.37 -42.76
C LEU A 18 23.53 -13.52 -42.44
N VAL A 19 23.11 -14.74 -42.09
CA VAL A 19 21.73 -15.08 -41.72
C VAL A 19 21.30 -14.38 -40.44
N GLU A 20 22.18 -14.26 -39.45
CA GLU A 20 21.90 -13.63 -38.16
C GLU A 20 21.75 -12.11 -38.28
N ALA A 21 22.55 -11.49 -39.16
CA ALA A 21 22.39 -10.07 -39.52
C ALA A 21 21.07 -9.82 -40.26
N LEU A 22 20.65 -10.72 -41.15
CA LEU A 22 19.36 -10.64 -41.85
C LEU A 22 18.17 -10.79 -40.90
N PHE A 23 18.21 -11.74 -39.96
CA PHE A 23 17.16 -11.88 -38.94
C PHE A 23 17.11 -10.68 -38.01
N SER A 24 18.27 -10.14 -37.61
CA SER A 24 18.33 -8.93 -36.77
C SER A 24 17.74 -7.72 -37.49
N ALA A 25 18.04 -7.54 -38.78
CA ALA A 25 17.46 -6.48 -39.61
C ALA A 25 15.94 -6.65 -39.79
N LEU A 26 15.45 -7.89 -39.94
CA LEU A 26 14.02 -8.18 -40.05
C LEU A 26 13.29 -7.87 -38.73
N ILE A 27 13.84 -8.31 -37.60
CA ILE A 27 13.27 -8.03 -36.26
C ILE A 27 13.25 -6.53 -36.00
N LEU A 28 14.33 -5.81 -36.34
CA LEU A 28 14.39 -4.35 -36.23
C LEU A 28 13.35 -3.67 -37.12
N ALA A 29 13.16 -4.12 -38.37
CA ALA A 29 12.16 -3.57 -39.27
C ALA A 29 10.73 -3.77 -38.73
N VAL A 30 10.41 -4.96 -38.21
CA VAL A 30 9.10 -5.24 -37.60
C VAL A 30 8.88 -4.42 -36.33
N ALA A 31 9.92 -4.29 -35.48
CA ALA A 31 9.86 -3.46 -34.27
C ALA A 31 9.63 -1.98 -34.60
N LEU A 32 10.31 -1.45 -35.63
CA LEU A 32 10.14 -0.07 -36.10
C LEU A 32 8.74 0.17 -36.69
N LEU A 33 8.16 -0.80 -37.41
CA LEU A 33 6.77 -0.72 -37.87
C LEU A 33 5.78 -0.71 -36.70
N GLY A 34 6.01 -1.53 -35.67
CA GLY A 34 5.19 -1.53 -34.45
C GLY A 34 5.20 -0.19 -33.72
N LEU A 35 6.38 0.42 -33.57
CA LEU A 35 6.53 1.74 -32.94
C LEU A 35 5.82 2.85 -33.72
N ALA A 36 5.90 2.83 -35.05
CA ALA A 36 5.20 3.80 -35.90
C ALA A 36 3.67 3.66 -35.78
N GLY A 37 3.15 2.43 -35.72
CA GLY A 37 1.74 2.17 -35.48
C GLY A 37 1.26 2.66 -34.11
N PHE A 38 2.08 2.47 -33.07
CA PHE A 38 1.79 2.96 -31.72
C PHE A 38 1.77 4.50 -31.66
N HIS A 39 2.75 5.18 -32.25
CA HIS A 39 2.77 6.65 -32.31
C HIS A 39 1.55 7.21 -33.07
N ALA A 40 1.14 6.57 -34.17
CA ALA A 40 -0.04 6.97 -34.91
C ALA A 40 -1.33 6.81 -34.07
N ALA A 41 -1.48 5.71 -33.35
CA ALA A 41 -2.62 5.49 -32.46
C ALA A 41 -2.65 6.49 -31.29
N ALA A 42 -1.51 6.72 -30.63
CA ALA A 42 -1.40 7.68 -29.54
C ALA A 42 -1.73 9.12 -29.98
N MET A 43 -1.29 9.53 -31.17
CA MET A 43 -1.64 10.84 -31.74
C MET A 43 -3.14 10.95 -32.06
N GLN A 44 -3.75 9.88 -32.57
CA GLN A 44 -5.19 9.85 -32.86
C GLN A 44 -6.03 9.94 -31.57
N ASP A 45 -5.64 9.21 -30.53
CA ASP A 45 -6.32 9.22 -29.23
C ASP A 45 -6.14 10.59 -28.54
N GLY A 46 -4.95 11.19 -28.64
CA GLY A 46 -4.70 12.56 -28.17
C GLY A 46 -5.57 13.60 -28.88
N SER A 47 -5.77 13.47 -30.20
CA SER A 47 -6.67 14.32 -30.97
C SER A 47 -8.13 14.18 -30.52
N LEU A 48 -8.58 12.95 -30.22
CA LEU A 48 -9.93 12.69 -29.72
C LEU A 48 -10.17 13.31 -28.34
N VAL A 49 -9.21 13.19 -27.42
CA VAL A 49 -9.29 13.81 -26.08
C VAL A 49 -9.36 15.32 -26.17
N LYS A 50 -8.53 15.94 -27.02
CA LYS A 50 -8.59 17.38 -27.30
C LYS A 50 -9.98 17.78 -27.84
N ALA A 51 -10.50 17.04 -28.81
CA ALA A 51 -11.79 17.36 -29.42
C ALA A 51 -12.96 17.26 -28.42
N ARG A 52 -12.94 16.24 -27.55
CA ARG A 52 -13.90 16.10 -26.44
C ARG A 52 -13.82 17.24 -25.45
N SER A 53 -12.61 17.70 -25.12
CA SER A 53 -12.42 18.85 -24.22
C SER A 53 -13.00 20.12 -24.82
N ILE A 54 -12.79 20.37 -26.11
CA ILE A 54 -13.36 21.53 -26.81
C ILE A 54 -14.89 21.45 -26.85
N ALA A 55 -15.44 20.28 -27.19
CA ALA A 55 -16.89 20.06 -27.22
C ALA A 55 -17.54 20.30 -25.83
N ALA A 56 -16.90 19.84 -24.76
CA ALA A 56 -17.36 20.09 -23.39
C ALA A 56 -17.31 21.58 -23.02
N SER A 57 -16.24 22.29 -23.40
CA SER A 57 -16.14 23.73 -23.18
C SER A 57 -17.20 24.51 -23.96
N LEU A 58 -17.49 24.15 -25.21
CA LEU A 58 -18.57 24.77 -26.01
C LEU A 58 -19.95 24.52 -25.40
N ALA A 59 -20.21 23.31 -24.92
CA ALA A 59 -21.46 22.98 -24.24
C ALA A 59 -21.63 23.80 -22.94
N GLN A 60 -20.54 23.97 -22.18
CA GLN A 60 -20.54 24.77 -20.96
C GLN A 60 -20.70 26.26 -21.26
N GLU A 61 -20.00 26.79 -22.24
CA GLU A 61 -20.11 28.20 -22.67
C GLU A 61 -21.56 28.53 -23.05
N LYS A 62 -22.22 27.63 -23.79
CA LYS A 62 -23.63 27.82 -24.13
C LYS A 62 -24.56 27.73 -22.91
N LEU A 63 -24.29 26.82 -21.98
CA LEU A 63 -25.09 26.71 -20.76
C LEU A 63 -24.95 27.97 -19.88
N ASP A 64 -23.76 28.55 -19.81
CA ASP A 64 -23.49 29.78 -19.07
C ASP A 64 -24.07 31.02 -19.78
N ASP A 65 -24.08 31.03 -21.11
CA ASP A 65 -24.81 32.01 -21.93
C ASP A 65 -26.31 32.01 -21.62
N LEU A 66 -26.94 30.82 -21.56
CA LEU A 66 -28.36 30.67 -21.19
C LEU A 66 -28.66 31.07 -19.73
N ARG A 67 -27.69 30.94 -18.82
CA ARG A 67 -27.79 31.42 -17.43
C ARG A 67 -27.62 32.93 -17.30
N GLY A 68 -27.11 33.60 -18.33
CA GLY A 68 -26.79 35.02 -18.32
C GLY A 68 -27.98 35.97 -18.47
N PHE A 69 -29.22 35.50 -18.32
CA PHE A 69 -30.40 36.35 -18.41
C PHE A 69 -30.43 37.38 -17.27
N THR A 70 -30.96 38.57 -17.56
CA THR A 70 -30.99 39.70 -16.61
C THR A 70 -32.40 40.06 -16.15
N ARG A 71 -33.43 39.49 -16.79
CA ARG A 71 -34.86 39.65 -16.47
C ARG A 71 -35.60 38.32 -16.65
N LEU A 72 -36.77 38.18 -15.99
CA LEU A 72 -37.56 36.97 -16.11
C LEU A 72 -38.43 36.95 -17.37
N GLU A 73 -39.10 38.05 -17.66
CA GLU A 73 -40.03 38.20 -18.78
C GLU A 73 -40.22 39.67 -19.15
N ASP A 74 -40.90 39.89 -20.28
CA ASP A 74 -41.34 41.21 -20.77
C ASP A 74 -42.53 41.68 -19.92
N ASP A 75 -42.52 42.92 -19.43
CA ASP A 75 -43.58 43.42 -18.56
C ASP A 75 -44.76 43.90 -19.41
N ALA A 76 -45.85 43.12 -19.44
CA ALA A 76 -47.03 43.44 -20.23
C ALA A 76 -47.72 44.78 -19.84
N THR A 77 -47.31 45.41 -18.72
CA THR A 77 -47.86 46.70 -18.26
C THR A 77 -47.13 47.94 -18.81
N THR A 78 -45.93 47.78 -19.37
CA THR A 78 -45.13 48.84 -20.00
C THR A 78 -45.39 48.92 -21.51
N THR A 79 -46.51 49.52 -21.90
CA THR A 79 -46.89 49.64 -23.31
C THR A 79 -45.84 50.38 -24.14
N GLY A 80 -45.27 49.70 -25.15
CA GLY A 80 -44.37 50.29 -26.15
C GLY A 80 -42.87 50.08 -25.89
N VAL A 81 -42.50 49.34 -24.84
CA VAL A 81 -41.13 48.88 -24.57
C VAL A 81 -41.14 47.35 -24.60
N ASN A 82 -40.13 46.72 -25.19
CA ASN A 82 -39.86 45.30 -25.02
C ASN A 82 -38.64 45.20 -24.10
N GLU A 83 -38.83 44.83 -22.85
CA GLU A 83 -37.76 44.71 -21.86
C GLU A 83 -36.81 43.53 -22.11
N CYS A 84 -37.20 42.63 -23.02
CA CYS A 84 -36.38 41.52 -23.50
C CYS A 84 -35.71 41.82 -24.86
N ALA A 85 -35.72 43.08 -25.32
CA ALA A 85 -34.99 43.46 -26.52
C ALA A 85 -33.48 43.61 -26.25
N ASP A 86 -32.66 43.24 -27.25
CA ASP A 86 -31.21 43.48 -27.32
C ASP A 86 -30.83 44.87 -26.76
N PRO A 87 -29.92 44.95 -25.76
CA PRO A 87 -28.99 43.91 -25.27
C PRO A 87 -29.48 43.13 -24.05
N THR A 88 -30.77 43.19 -23.72
CA THR A 88 -31.34 42.51 -22.55
C THR A 88 -31.82 41.12 -22.93
N PHE A 89 -31.36 40.09 -22.21
CA PHE A 89 -31.77 38.70 -22.42
C PHE A 89 -32.64 38.24 -21.25
N CYS A 90 -33.81 37.68 -21.56
CA CYS A 90 -34.81 37.24 -20.59
C CYS A 90 -34.87 35.72 -20.42
N PHE A 91 -35.23 35.27 -19.22
CA PHE A 91 -35.49 33.86 -18.93
C PHE A 91 -36.60 33.28 -19.81
N SER A 92 -37.64 34.06 -20.12
CA SER A 92 -38.74 33.68 -21.01
C SER A 92 -38.27 33.25 -22.40
N GLU A 93 -37.16 33.81 -22.90
CA GLU A 93 -36.61 33.58 -24.24
C GLU A 93 -35.82 32.27 -24.36
N ILE A 94 -35.47 31.62 -23.25
CA ILE A 94 -34.80 30.31 -23.25
C ILE A 94 -35.74 29.25 -23.82
N ALA A 95 -35.43 28.72 -25.01
CA ALA A 95 -36.20 27.67 -25.67
C ALA A 95 -35.28 26.77 -26.51
N ASN A 96 -35.84 25.75 -27.17
CA ASN A 96 -35.08 24.86 -28.05
C ASN A 96 -34.34 25.67 -29.11
N ASN A 97 -33.01 25.55 -29.14
CA ASN A 97 -32.15 26.27 -30.09
C ASN A 97 -32.36 27.80 -30.11
N ALA A 98 -32.91 28.38 -29.03
CA ALA A 98 -33.14 29.80 -28.85
C ALA A 98 -32.77 30.28 -27.44
N GLY A 99 -32.55 31.58 -27.29
CA GLY A 99 -32.08 32.21 -26.06
C GLY A 99 -30.56 32.23 -25.94
N GLY A 100 -30.08 33.20 -25.17
CA GLY A 100 -28.67 33.55 -25.01
C GLY A 100 -28.46 35.03 -25.26
N ARG A 101 -27.23 35.50 -25.09
CA ARG A 101 -26.85 36.88 -25.39
C ARG A 101 -26.93 37.15 -26.89
N GLU A 102 -27.46 38.32 -27.21
CA GLU A 102 -27.59 38.81 -28.58
C GLU A 102 -26.63 39.96 -28.85
N ASN A 103 -26.29 40.14 -30.13
CA ASN A 103 -25.61 41.31 -30.64
C ASN A 103 -26.27 41.74 -31.96
N SER A 104 -26.92 42.89 -31.96
CA SER A 104 -27.70 43.40 -33.10
C SER A 104 -28.80 42.42 -33.54
N GLY A 105 -29.49 41.81 -32.58
CA GLY A 105 -30.59 40.85 -32.81
C GLY A 105 -30.17 39.48 -33.36
N SER A 106 -28.90 39.10 -33.24
CA SER A 106 -28.39 37.75 -33.53
C SER A 106 -27.71 37.15 -32.31
N LEU A 107 -27.97 35.86 -32.03
CA LEU A 107 -27.32 35.15 -30.93
C LEU A 107 -25.79 35.12 -31.12
N LEU A 108 -25.04 35.38 -30.04
CA LEU A 108 -23.59 35.23 -30.02
C LEU A 108 -23.15 33.77 -30.19
N LEU A 109 -23.94 32.84 -29.63
CA LEU A 109 -23.77 31.40 -29.76
C LEU A 109 -25.05 30.77 -30.35
N PRO A 110 -25.22 30.83 -31.68
CA PRO A 110 -26.37 30.22 -32.36
C PRO A 110 -26.23 28.69 -32.43
N SER A 111 -27.35 28.02 -32.66
CA SER A 111 -27.33 26.58 -32.99
C SER A 111 -26.77 26.34 -34.39
N GLY A 112 -26.24 25.14 -34.62
CA GLY A 112 -25.63 24.71 -35.87
C GLY A 112 -24.09 24.72 -35.81
N THR A 113 -23.46 24.85 -36.99
CA THR A 113 -22.01 24.67 -37.12
C THR A 113 -21.22 25.78 -36.45
N VAL A 114 -20.27 25.40 -35.60
CA VAL A 114 -19.37 26.32 -34.89
C VAL A 114 -18.09 26.53 -35.72
N SER A 115 -17.85 27.76 -36.15
CA SER A 115 -16.65 28.14 -36.91
C SER A 115 -15.43 28.40 -36.02
N GLY A 116 -14.21 28.21 -36.54
CA GLY A 116 -12.97 28.58 -35.84
C GLY A 116 -12.18 27.40 -35.25
N TYR A 117 -12.71 26.18 -35.38
CA TYR A 117 -12.04 24.95 -34.97
C TYR A 117 -11.64 24.10 -36.19
N THR A 118 -10.63 23.25 -36.01
CA THR A 118 -10.19 22.31 -37.05
C THR A 118 -11.18 21.17 -37.27
N ASP A 119 -11.90 20.76 -36.21
CA ASP A 119 -12.99 19.80 -36.31
C ASP A 119 -14.32 20.54 -36.52
N SER A 120 -15.24 19.95 -37.29
CA SER A 120 -16.56 20.54 -37.54
C SER A 120 -17.51 20.22 -36.38
N TYR A 121 -17.58 21.12 -35.40
CA TYR A 121 -18.54 21.01 -34.29
C TYR A 121 -19.92 21.56 -34.70
N SER A 122 -20.98 20.95 -34.21
CA SER A 122 -22.36 21.42 -34.31
C SER A 122 -22.96 21.48 -32.92
N LEU A 123 -23.52 22.63 -32.56
CA LEU A 123 -24.11 22.93 -31.26
C LEU A 123 -25.64 22.94 -31.36
N GLU A 124 -26.32 22.20 -30.51
CA GLU A 124 -27.78 22.22 -30.36
C GLU A 124 -28.17 22.16 -28.88
N TRP A 125 -29.36 22.65 -28.53
CA TRP A 125 -29.89 22.48 -27.18
C TRP A 125 -31.40 22.31 -27.15
N ALA A 126 -31.84 21.39 -26.30
CA ALA A 126 -33.25 21.17 -25.99
C ALA A 126 -33.59 21.71 -24.60
N VAL A 127 -34.76 22.32 -24.46
CA VAL A 127 -35.26 22.92 -23.24
C VAL A 127 -36.55 22.20 -22.84
N THR A 128 -36.58 21.74 -21.60
CA THR A 128 -37.80 21.27 -20.93
C THR A 128 -38.06 22.13 -19.71
N CYS A 129 -39.30 22.17 -19.26
CA CYS A 129 -39.78 23.14 -18.28
C CYS A 129 -40.44 22.44 -17.08
N ALA A 130 -40.28 23.04 -15.91
CA ALA A 130 -40.90 22.59 -14.67
C ALA A 130 -41.48 23.78 -13.90
N ALA A 131 -42.56 23.54 -13.16
CA ALA A 131 -43.11 24.45 -12.17
C ALA A 131 -42.90 23.85 -10.77
N GLU A 132 -42.38 24.65 -9.85
CA GLU A 132 -42.11 24.24 -8.48
C GLU A 132 -43.42 24.05 -7.71
N THR A 133 -43.50 22.94 -6.99
CA THR A 133 -44.55 22.70 -6.01
C THR A 133 -43.88 22.39 -4.69
N ALA A 134 -44.25 23.13 -3.63
CA ALA A 134 -43.64 22.97 -2.32
C ALA A 134 -43.70 21.50 -1.84
N GLY A 135 -42.54 20.95 -1.46
CA GLY A 135 -42.42 19.58 -0.98
C GLY A 135 -42.37 18.49 -2.06
N SER A 136 -42.27 18.85 -3.35
CA SER A 136 -42.14 17.91 -4.47
C SER A 136 -40.86 18.14 -5.27
N ALA A 137 -40.29 17.07 -5.83
CA ALA A 137 -39.17 17.19 -6.78
C ALA A 137 -39.64 17.84 -8.09
N LEU A 138 -38.76 18.59 -8.76
CA LEU A 138 -39.05 19.14 -10.08
C LEU A 138 -39.32 18.02 -11.10
N SER A 139 -40.39 18.16 -11.86
CA SER A 139 -40.71 17.29 -12.99
C SER A 139 -40.67 18.11 -14.27
N PHE A 140 -39.71 17.81 -15.14
CA PHE A 140 -39.51 18.52 -16.40
C PHE A 140 -40.34 17.88 -17.51
N SER A 141 -41.03 18.72 -18.28
CA SER A 141 -41.83 18.31 -19.43
C SER A 141 -41.59 19.24 -20.61
N SER A 142 -42.00 18.84 -21.80
CA SER A 142 -41.95 19.71 -22.99
C SER A 142 -42.96 20.87 -22.95
N THR A 143 -43.81 20.96 -21.91
CA THR A 143 -44.80 22.03 -21.76
C THR A 143 -44.21 23.15 -20.91
N CYS A 144 -44.05 24.34 -21.51
CA CYS A 144 -43.51 25.53 -20.85
C CYS A 144 -44.62 26.55 -20.61
N THR A 145 -45.30 26.44 -19.46
CA THR A 145 -46.29 27.43 -18.98
C THR A 145 -45.85 27.88 -17.60
N ASP A 146 -45.63 29.18 -17.43
CA ASP A 146 -45.12 29.82 -16.22
C ASP A 146 -44.01 29.00 -15.50
N PRO A 147 -42.94 28.60 -16.21
CA PRO A 147 -41.94 27.72 -15.62
C PRO A 147 -41.15 28.44 -14.53
N THR A 148 -41.05 27.84 -13.36
CA THR A 148 -40.13 28.30 -12.31
C THR A 148 -38.72 27.75 -12.51
N ALA A 149 -38.56 26.75 -13.39
CA ALA A 149 -37.29 26.19 -13.79
C ALA A 149 -37.32 25.64 -15.23
N LYS A 150 -36.19 25.74 -15.94
CA LYS A 150 -35.95 25.18 -17.27
C LYS A 150 -34.72 24.26 -17.21
N LEU A 151 -34.82 23.06 -17.77
CA LEU A 151 -33.69 22.16 -17.99
C LEU A 151 -33.22 22.33 -19.43
N ALA A 152 -32.00 22.84 -19.60
CA ALA A 152 -31.31 22.89 -20.88
C ALA A 152 -30.42 21.66 -21.02
N THR A 153 -30.59 20.92 -22.11
CA THR A 153 -29.75 19.80 -22.53
C THR A 153 -29.00 20.25 -23.77
N VAL A 154 -27.72 20.55 -23.61
CA VAL A 154 -26.84 21.06 -24.68
C VAL A 154 -26.05 19.89 -25.26
N THR A 155 -26.16 19.70 -26.56
CA THR A 155 -25.48 18.65 -27.32
C THR A 155 -24.51 19.27 -28.29
N VAL A 156 -23.24 18.86 -28.21
CA VAL A 156 -22.19 19.22 -29.18
C VAL A 156 -21.75 17.97 -29.91
N SER A 157 -21.96 17.94 -31.22
CA SER A 157 -21.57 16.83 -32.09
C SER A 157 -20.42 17.22 -33.02
N TRP A 158 -19.54 16.28 -33.34
CA TRP A 158 -18.48 16.46 -34.34
C TRP A 158 -18.12 15.13 -35.00
N THR A 159 -17.30 15.19 -36.05
CA THR A 159 -16.70 13.99 -36.67
C THR A 159 -15.24 13.87 -36.24
N ASP A 160 -14.83 12.73 -35.72
CA ASP A 160 -13.46 12.49 -35.29
C ASP A 160 -12.49 12.30 -36.47
N SER A 161 -11.19 12.20 -36.17
CA SER A 161 -10.12 12.00 -37.15
C SER A 161 -10.17 10.65 -37.89
N LYS A 162 -11.04 9.73 -37.48
CA LYS A 162 -11.33 8.44 -38.13
C LYS A 162 -12.61 8.48 -38.97
N GLY A 163 -13.30 9.62 -39.02
CA GLY A 163 -14.58 9.79 -39.73
C GLY A 163 -15.79 9.29 -38.91
N GLY A 164 -15.61 8.97 -37.62
CA GLY A 164 -16.68 8.54 -36.73
C GLY A 164 -17.47 9.72 -36.16
N PRO A 165 -18.80 9.65 -36.06
CA PRO A 165 -19.59 10.65 -35.35
C PRO A 165 -19.32 10.55 -33.84
N GLN A 166 -19.14 11.70 -33.19
CA GLN A 166 -18.96 11.83 -31.74
C GLN A 166 -19.90 12.92 -31.22
N GLU A 167 -20.30 12.80 -29.96
CA GLU A 167 -21.10 13.81 -29.27
C GLU A 167 -20.75 13.91 -27.79
N VAL A 168 -21.03 15.09 -27.21
CA VAL A 168 -21.02 15.36 -25.78
C VAL A 168 -22.35 16.03 -25.43
N GLU A 169 -23.00 15.54 -24.38
CA GLU A 169 -24.23 16.13 -23.83
C GLU A 169 -23.96 16.71 -22.43
N LEU A 170 -24.39 17.94 -22.20
CA LEU A 170 -24.33 18.62 -20.90
C LEU A 170 -25.72 19.13 -20.52
N GLN A 171 -26.17 18.80 -19.31
CA GLN A 171 -27.47 19.21 -18.79
C GLN A 171 -27.34 20.24 -17.66
N GLY A 172 -28.25 21.22 -17.60
CA GLY A 172 -28.33 22.17 -16.49
C GLY A 172 -29.71 22.76 -16.25
N VAL A 173 -30.09 22.93 -14.98
CA VAL A 173 -31.27 23.73 -14.59
C VAL A 173 -30.92 25.21 -14.64
N ILE A 174 -31.88 25.99 -15.11
CA ILE A 174 -31.92 27.44 -15.04
C ILE A 174 -33.22 27.79 -14.32
N TYR A 175 -33.13 28.46 -13.17
CA TYR A 175 -34.30 28.85 -12.39
C TYR A 175 -34.80 30.23 -12.79
N ALA A 176 -36.12 30.44 -12.69
CA ALA A 176 -36.75 31.75 -12.85
C ALA A 176 -36.52 32.60 -11.59
N MET A 177 -35.28 33.06 -11.37
CA MET A 177 -34.89 33.91 -10.26
C MET A 177 -34.20 35.17 -10.76
N ASP A 178 -34.58 36.32 -10.20
CA ASP A 178 -33.90 37.60 -10.47
C ASP A 178 -32.42 37.49 -10.03
N PRO A 179 -31.45 37.75 -10.91
CA PRO A 179 -30.03 37.73 -10.59
C PRO A 179 -29.65 38.59 -9.38
N ALA A 180 -30.37 39.69 -9.10
CA ALA A 180 -30.17 40.52 -7.92
C ALA A 180 -30.55 39.82 -6.59
N ARG A 181 -31.31 38.72 -6.66
CA ARG A 181 -31.74 37.89 -5.52
C ARG A 181 -30.99 36.56 -5.42
N MET A 182 -30.17 36.20 -6.42
CA MET A 182 -29.41 34.94 -6.46
C MET A 182 -28.34 34.79 -5.37
N ALA A 183 -27.90 35.88 -4.72
CA ALA A 183 -26.94 35.82 -3.62
C ALA A 183 -27.45 35.07 -2.37
N MET A 184 -28.74 34.69 -2.31
CA MET A 184 -29.36 34.01 -1.16
C MET A 184 -30.07 32.67 -1.50
N GLY A 185 -29.98 32.16 -2.73
CA GLY A 185 -30.73 30.99 -3.18
C GLY A 185 -29.94 29.67 -3.08
N THR A 186 -30.07 28.93 -1.96
CA THR A 186 -29.51 27.58 -1.82
C THR A 186 -30.55 26.50 -2.14
N ALA A 187 -30.72 26.12 -3.41
CA ALA A 187 -31.34 24.84 -3.75
C ALA A 187 -30.97 24.39 -5.17
N SER A 188 -30.42 23.17 -5.31
CA SER A 188 -30.24 22.47 -6.59
C SER A 188 -31.31 21.38 -6.73
N ALA A 189 -32.04 21.34 -7.84
CA ALA A 189 -33.15 20.41 -8.08
C ALA A 189 -32.92 19.38 -9.21
N PHE A 190 -31.69 18.87 -9.35
CA PHE A 190 -31.49 17.55 -9.95
C PHE A 190 -30.81 16.61 -8.98
N SER A 191 -31.03 15.31 -9.27
CA SER A 191 -30.47 14.13 -8.61
C SER A 191 -29.33 14.44 -7.66
N THR A 192 -29.51 14.08 -6.39
CA THR A 192 -28.42 14.02 -5.42
C THR A 192 -27.29 13.07 -5.85
N GLN A 193 -27.44 12.30 -6.94
CA GLN A 193 -26.32 11.63 -7.58
C GLN A 193 -25.49 12.64 -8.36
N LYS A 194 -24.51 13.20 -7.64
CA LYS A 194 -23.22 13.58 -8.24
C LYS A 194 -22.72 12.42 -9.11
N PRO A 195 -21.86 12.63 -10.13
CA PRO A 195 -21.12 11.52 -10.73
C PRO A 195 -20.34 10.84 -9.60
N VAL A 196 -20.86 9.73 -9.08
CA VAL A 196 -20.20 9.07 -7.97
C VAL A 196 -19.27 8.04 -8.54
N ALA A 197 -17.97 8.29 -8.36
CA ALA A 197 -16.98 7.29 -8.66
C ALA A 197 -17.13 6.18 -7.62
N GLY A 198 -17.41 4.95 -8.08
CA GLY A 198 -17.28 3.78 -7.23
C GLY A 198 -15.86 3.74 -6.64
N TYR A 199 -15.77 3.35 -5.38
CA TYR A 199 -14.50 3.19 -4.69
C TYR A 199 -14.35 1.76 -4.21
N THR A 200 -13.14 1.22 -4.33
CA THR A 200 -12.79 -0.06 -3.73
C THR A 200 -11.77 0.21 -2.63
N PRO A 201 -12.15 0.08 -1.35
CA PRO A 201 -11.22 0.27 -0.25
C PRO A 201 -10.03 -0.66 -0.37
N VAL A 202 -8.84 -0.11 -0.16
CA VAL A 202 -7.59 -0.87 -0.05
C VAL A 202 -7.67 -1.80 1.17
N GLY A 203 -8.06 -1.23 2.31
CA GLY A 203 -8.23 -1.93 3.57
C GLY A 203 -6.95 -2.56 4.15
N VAL A 204 -7.13 -3.24 5.29
CA VAL A 204 -6.02 -3.76 6.10
C VAL A 204 -5.29 -4.91 5.39
N PRO A 205 -3.96 -5.05 5.62
CA PRO A 205 -3.13 -4.30 6.56
C PRO A 205 -2.52 -3.04 5.93
N ASP A 206 -2.84 -2.75 4.68
CA ASP A 206 -2.11 -1.75 3.91
C ASP A 206 -2.66 -0.34 4.07
N ALA A 207 -3.98 -0.21 4.17
CA ALA A 207 -4.68 1.00 4.59
C ALA A 207 -5.59 0.67 5.79
N VAL A 208 -5.79 1.60 6.72
CA VAL A 208 -6.75 1.41 7.81
C VAL A 208 -7.98 2.25 7.52
N PRO A 209 -9.17 1.63 7.38
CA PRO A 209 -10.41 2.37 7.21
C PRO A 209 -10.80 3.00 8.56
N VAL A 210 -10.50 4.29 8.73
CA VAL A 210 -10.85 5.04 9.93
C VAL A 210 -12.28 5.56 9.77
N PRO A 211 -13.25 5.14 10.61
CA PRO A 211 -14.59 5.71 10.57
C PRO A 211 -14.55 7.19 10.95
N ILE A 212 -15.10 8.06 10.12
CA ILE A 212 -15.07 9.52 10.35
C ILE A 212 -16.44 10.12 10.66
N ASN A 213 -17.50 9.32 10.47
CA ASN A 213 -18.87 9.68 10.75
C ASN A 213 -19.56 8.61 11.60
N THR A 214 -20.84 8.84 11.87
CA THR A 214 -21.55 8.08 12.87
C THR A 214 -22.47 7.04 12.30
N GLY A 215 -22.44 5.88 12.95
CA GLY A 215 -22.90 4.63 12.37
C GLY A 215 -21.87 3.93 11.46
N GLY A 216 -20.65 4.46 11.30
CA GLY A 216 -19.57 3.81 10.53
C GLY A 216 -19.95 3.64 9.06
N SER A 217 -20.58 4.66 8.47
CA SER A 217 -21.00 4.65 7.07
C SER A 217 -20.04 5.42 6.17
N GLN A 218 -19.13 6.21 6.73
CA GLN A 218 -18.09 6.97 6.03
C GLN A 218 -16.74 6.72 6.68
N PHE A 219 -15.73 6.56 5.83
CA PHE A 219 -14.39 6.18 6.21
C PHE A 219 -13.37 7.07 5.52
N LYS A 220 -12.22 7.24 6.16
CA LYS A 220 -11.02 7.84 5.58
C LYS A 220 -9.88 6.83 5.63
N GLU A 221 -9.17 6.69 4.53
CA GLU A 221 -7.96 5.88 4.45
C GLU A 221 -6.94 6.53 3.50
N SER A 222 -5.66 6.20 3.67
CA SER A 222 -4.61 6.63 2.74
C SER A 222 -4.09 5.46 1.92
N SER A 223 -3.73 5.71 0.67
CA SER A 223 -3.10 4.71 -0.18
C SER A 223 -1.71 4.32 0.35
N LYS A 224 -1.17 3.23 -0.17
CA LYS A 224 0.22 2.85 0.09
C LYS A 224 1.17 3.95 -0.44
N PRO A 225 2.07 4.47 0.39
CA PRO A 225 3.11 5.37 -0.08
C PRO A 225 4.16 4.58 -0.84
N LEU A 226 4.41 4.94 -2.09
CA LEU A 226 5.46 4.33 -2.91
C LEU A 226 6.63 5.32 -3.04
N PRO A 227 7.81 5.01 -2.48
CA PRO A 227 9.00 5.80 -2.75
C PRO A 227 9.55 5.49 -4.15
N GLU A 228 9.70 6.54 -4.93
CA GLU A 228 10.41 6.58 -6.19
C GLU A 228 11.72 7.35 -5.97
N VAL A 229 12.84 6.69 -6.18
CA VAL A 229 14.16 7.32 -6.10
C VAL A 229 14.54 7.82 -7.49
N SER A 230 15.09 9.04 -7.58
CA SER A 230 15.59 9.55 -8.85
C SER A 230 16.69 8.65 -9.41
N GLN A 231 16.76 8.52 -10.73
CA GLN A 231 17.71 7.58 -11.38
C GLN A 231 19.18 7.90 -11.10
N SER A 232 19.49 9.10 -10.60
CA SER A 232 20.82 9.54 -10.19
C SER A 232 21.03 9.56 -8.67
N GLY A 233 20.03 9.25 -7.85
CA GLY A 233 20.12 9.26 -6.39
C GLY A 233 20.05 10.66 -5.74
N ASP A 234 19.84 11.71 -6.54
CA ASP A 234 19.81 13.11 -6.10
C ASP A 234 18.46 13.55 -5.49
N GLY A 235 17.54 12.61 -5.23
CA GLY A 235 16.24 12.92 -4.62
C GLY A 235 15.29 11.72 -4.51
N ILE A 236 14.33 11.83 -3.60
CA ILE A 236 13.29 10.81 -3.35
C ILE A 236 11.92 11.49 -3.47
N ASN A 237 10.98 10.85 -4.17
CA ASN A 237 9.58 11.22 -4.20
C ASN A 237 8.74 10.12 -3.56
N VAL A 238 7.87 10.48 -2.62
CA VAL A 238 6.88 9.59 -2.02
C VAL A 238 5.51 10.15 -2.27
N SER A 239 4.67 9.41 -2.98
CA SER A 239 3.29 9.83 -3.27
C SER A 239 2.28 8.93 -2.56
N PHE A 240 1.24 9.54 -1.99
CA PHE A 240 0.07 8.82 -1.47
C PHE A 240 -1.17 9.72 -1.53
N ASP A 241 -2.32 9.06 -1.67
CA ASP A 241 -3.61 9.71 -1.72
C ASP A 241 -4.35 9.51 -0.41
N SER A 242 -5.10 10.51 0.04
CA SER A 242 -6.08 10.36 1.11
C SER A 242 -7.49 10.37 0.52
N VAL A 243 -8.24 9.30 0.78
CA VAL A 243 -9.58 9.12 0.21
C VAL A 243 -10.61 9.07 1.34
N VAL A 244 -11.65 9.88 1.19
CA VAL A 244 -12.87 9.77 1.98
C VAL A 244 -13.93 9.09 1.12
N TYR A 245 -14.58 8.09 1.69
CA TYR A 245 -15.58 7.31 0.99
C TYR A 245 -16.72 6.88 1.91
N SER A 246 -17.90 6.72 1.33
CA SER A 246 -19.12 6.32 2.02
C SER A 246 -19.62 4.98 1.52
N ARG A 247 -20.32 4.24 2.39
CA ARG A 247 -20.97 2.97 2.05
C ARG A 247 -22.26 3.28 1.27
N ASP A 248 -22.40 2.68 0.10
CA ASP A 248 -23.60 2.75 -0.73
C ASP A 248 -24.10 1.34 -1.05
N GLY A 249 -25.17 0.92 -0.39
CA GLY A 249 -25.68 -0.44 -0.46
C GLY A 249 -24.60 -1.49 -0.09
N ALA A 250 -24.24 -2.33 -1.06
CA ALA A 250 -23.20 -3.35 -0.91
C ALA A 250 -21.78 -2.86 -1.31
N GLY A 251 -21.67 -1.66 -1.88
CA GLY A 251 -20.42 -1.07 -2.38
C GLY A 251 -20.00 0.18 -1.61
N TYR A 252 -18.98 0.86 -2.14
CA TYR A 252 -18.49 2.13 -1.63
C TYR A 252 -18.41 3.18 -2.72
N GLN A 253 -18.57 4.43 -2.32
CA GLN A 253 -18.62 5.61 -3.15
C GLN A 253 -17.55 6.60 -2.68
N LYS A 254 -16.77 7.16 -3.60
CA LYS A 254 -15.74 8.15 -3.28
C LYS A 254 -16.40 9.52 -3.04
N ASP A 255 -16.18 10.09 -1.86
CA ASP A 255 -16.71 11.41 -1.49
C ASP A 255 -15.69 12.51 -1.82
N SER A 256 -14.41 12.30 -1.50
CA SER A 256 -13.32 13.22 -1.81
C SER A 256 -11.97 12.51 -1.87
N GLN A 257 -11.01 13.11 -2.58
CA GLN A 257 -9.62 12.63 -2.68
C GLN A 257 -8.67 13.82 -2.57
N GLU A 258 -7.60 13.64 -1.81
CA GLU A 258 -6.48 14.56 -1.72
C GLU A 258 -5.22 13.83 -2.18
N GLU A 259 -4.58 14.34 -3.23
CA GLU A 259 -3.34 13.78 -3.78
C GLU A 259 -2.14 14.51 -3.19
N PHE A 260 -1.23 13.78 -2.56
CA PHE A 260 0.01 14.32 -2.00
C PHE A 260 1.24 13.65 -2.61
N SER A 261 2.29 14.44 -2.77
CA SER A 261 3.64 13.98 -3.06
C SER A 261 4.60 14.71 -2.12
N SER A 262 5.54 13.98 -1.52
CA SER A 262 6.61 14.53 -0.71
C SER A 262 7.93 14.28 -1.41
N VAL A 263 8.74 15.32 -1.58
CA VAL A 263 10.02 15.23 -2.26
C VAL A 263 11.15 15.73 -1.38
N THR A 264 12.30 15.05 -1.49
CA THR A 264 13.58 15.57 -1.04
C THR A 264 14.43 15.87 -2.26
N CYS A 265 14.96 17.08 -2.33
CA CYS A 265 15.58 17.66 -3.51
C CYS A 265 16.94 18.26 -3.15
N GLU A 266 17.91 18.07 -4.04
CA GLU A 266 19.05 18.98 -4.10
C GLU A 266 18.65 20.20 -4.93
N CYS A 267 18.87 21.38 -4.39
CA CYS A 267 18.51 22.66 -4.98
C CYS A 267 19.73 23.58 -5.09
N GLN A 268 19.62 24.63 -5.90
CA GLN A 268 20.58 25.70 -6.01
C GLN A 268 19.87 27.05 -5.89
N PHE A 269 20.40 27.95 -5.06
CA PHE A 269 19.87 29.30 -4.92
C PHE A 269 19.95 30.06 -6.24
N ASN A 270 18.87 30.76 -6.59
CA ASN A 270 18.90 31.76 -7.63
C ASN A 270 19.58 33.04 -7.14
N SER A 271 20.23 33.77 -8.04
CA SER A 271 20.80 35.08 -7.69
C SER A 271 19.68 36.09 -7.38
N GLY A 272 19.66 36.62 -6.16
CA GLY A 272 18.71 37.65 -5.74
C GLY A 272 17.33 37.10 -5.36
N THR A 273 16.26 37.82 -5.70
CA THR A 273 14.87 37.40 -5.47
C THR A 273 14.14 37.19 -6.78
N GLY A 274 13.16 36.29 -6.77
CA GLY A 274 12.31 35.97 -7.91
C GLY A 274 10.86 35.78 -7.48
N THR A 275 10.00 35.39 -8.43
CA THR A 275 8.61 35.04 -8.13
C THR A 275 8.54 33.62 -7.61
N GLY A 276 8.08 33.46 -6.36
CA GLY A 276 7.70 32.19 -5.76
C GLY A 276 6.34 32.33 -5.08
N TYR A 277 5.80 31.23 -4.56
CA TYR A 277 4.50 31.25 -3.89
C TYR A 277 4.65 31.13 -2.36
N THR A 278 3.70 31.68 -1.59
CA THR A 278 3.51 31.33 -0.17
C THR A 278 2.94 29.90 -0.06
N PRO A 279 2.96 29.24 1.11
CA PRO A 279 2.44 27.87 1.22
C PRO A 279 0.95 27.80 0.90
N THR A 280 0.57 26.75 0.18
CA THR A 280 -0.82 26.32 0.10
C THR A 280 -1.22 25.66 1.42
N ARG A 281 -2.37 26.04 1.99
CA ARG A 281 -2.76 25.59 3.34
C ARG A 281 -4.25 25.33 3.46
N LYS A 282 -4.61 24.55 4.47
CA LYS A 282 -6.00 24.38 4.90
C LYS A 282 -6.42 25.60 5.71
N VAL A 283 -7.51 26.24 5.32
CA VAL A 283 -8.11 27.36 6.07
C VAL A 283 -9.58 27.09 6.36
N TRP A 284 -10.06 27.66 7.46
CA TRP A 284 -11.45 27.59 7.85
C TRP A 284 -12.25 28.71 7.21
N ASN A 285 -13.31 28.37 6.48
CA ASN A 285 -14.18 29.35 5.83
C ASN A 285 -15.46 29.67 6.63
N GLY A 286 -15.51 29.30 7.91
CA GLY A 286 -16.72 29.39 8.74
C GLY A 286 -17.62 28.14 8.73
N SER A 287 -17.42 27.21 7.78
CA SER A 287 -18.26 26.01 7.64
C SER A 287 -17.50 24.69 7.45
N ARG A 288 -16.39 24.71 6.68
CA ARG A 288 -15.52 23.57 6.42
C ARG A 288 -14.09 24.04 6.17
N LEU A 289 -13.14 23.12 6.23
CA LEU A 289 -11.78 23.37 5.76
C LEU A 289 -11.76 23.40 4.23
N VAL A 290 -11.06 24.38 3.67
CA VAL A 290 -10.80 24.52 2.23
C VAL A 290 -9.31 24.69 1.98
N ASN A 291 -8.84 24.28 0.80
CA ASN A 291 -7.47 24.57 0.38
C ASN A 291 -7.42 26.03 -0.10
N GLN A 292 -6.63 26.87 0.56
CA GLN A 292 -6.25 28.19 0.06
C GLN A 292 -4.92 28.04 -0.68
N ALA A 293 -4.94 28.31 -1.98
CA ALA A 293 -3.73 28.34 -2.79
C ALA A 293 -2.79 29.45 -2.31
N GLY A 294 -1.48 29.16 -2.31
CA GLY A 294 -0.45 30.15 -2.03
C GLY A 294 -0.46 31.32 -3.00
N GLU A 295 -0.13 32.51 -2.48
CA GLU A 295 -0.06 33.77 -3.23
C GLU A 295 1.32 33.95 -3.88
N ALA A 296 1.33 34.55 -5.07
CA ALA A 296 2.58 34.88 -5.76
C ALA A 296 3.26 36.09 -5.09
N VAL A 297 4.51 35.91 -4.69
CA VAL A 297 5.29 36.92 -3.97
C VAL A 297 6.73 36.99 -4.49
N THR A 298 7.38 38.14 -4.32
CA THR A 298 8.81 38.30 -4.59
C THR A 298 9.62 37.88 -3.36
N LYS A 299 10.42 36.83 -3.48
CA LYS A 299 11.17 36.19 -2.39
C LYS A 299 12.42 35.48 -2.92
N LYS A 300 13.25 34.93 -2.02
CA LYS A 300 14.28 33.99 -2.45
C LYS A 300 13.64 32.78 -3.13
N THR A 301 14.35 32.23 -4.10
CA THR A 301 13.93 31.06 -4.86
C THR A 301 15.17 30.24 -5.19
N GLY A 302 14.98 28.97 -5.51
CA GLY A 302 16.00 28.10 -6.07
C GLY A 302 15.53 27.40 -7.33
N GLN A 303 16.40 26.56 -7.86
CA GLN A 303 16.13 25.64 -8.97
C GLN A 303 16.70 24.26 -8.60
N PRO A 304 16.16 23.16 -9.13
CA PRO A 304 16.72 21.85 -8.89
C PRO A 304 18.17 21.74 -9.35
N LEU A 305 18.97 21.05 -8.55
CA LEU A 305 20.34 20.67 -8.87
C LEU A 305 20.37 19.19 -9.31
N GLY A 306 21.23 18.86 -10.27
CA GLY A 306 21.39 17.50 -10.79
C GLY A 306 20.80 17.29 -12.18
N ASN A 307 21.02 16.10 -12.76
CA ASN A 307 20.68 15.80 -14.15
C ASN A 307 19.27 15.23 -14.34
N ASN A 308 18.64 14.70 -13.30
CA ASN A 308 17.31 14.10 -13.37
C ASN A 308 16.57 14.10 -12.01
N PRO A 309 16.33 15.28 -11.41
CA PRO A 309 15.63 15.39 -10.12
C PRO A 309 14.15 14.93 -10.25
N PRO A 310 13.50 14.52 -9.14
CA PRO A 310 12.07 14.28 -9.14
C PRO A 310 11.26 15.48 -9.69
N SER A 311 10.15 15.21 -10.40
CA SER A 311 9.39 16.25 -11.11
C SER A 311 8.85 17.39 -10.22
N GLN A 312 8.64 17.11 -8.94
CA GLN A 312 8.14 18.09 -7.97
C GLN A 312 9.27 18.96 -7.40
N CYS A 313 10.54 18.67 -7.68
CA CYS A 313 11.65 19.51 -7.23
C CYS A 313 11.63 20.91 -7.86
N ASP A 314 11.12 21.06 -9.08
CA ASP A 314 10.97 22.38 -9.72
C ASP A 314 10.12 23.33 -8.87
N VAL A 315 8.96 22.86 -8.39
CA VAL A 315 8.08 23.67 -7.54
C VAL A 315 8.61 23.78 -6.11
N CYS A 316 9.24 22.72 -5.59
CA CYS A 316 9.83 22.70 -4.26
C CYS A 316 10.96 23.72 -4.13
N CYS A 317 12.00 23.63 -4.96
CA CYS A 317 13.14 24.55 -4.92
C CYS A 317 12.72 25.99 -5.23
N ARG A 318 11.74 26.22 -6.10
CA ARG A 318 11.25 27.56 -6.42
C ARG A 318 10.49 28.19 -5.25
N ASP A 319 9.58 27.45 -4.63
CA ASP A 319 8.59 28.03 -3.72
C ASP A 319 8.93 27.86 -2.24
N HIS A 320 9.68 26.85 -1.81
CA HIS A 320 9.91 26.55 -0.40
C HIS A 320 11.01 27.41 0.25
N HIS A 321 10.81 28.73 0.21
CA HIS A 321 11.62 29.73 0.93
C HIS A 321 10.68 30.58 1.77
N ASP A 322 11.01 30.97 2.99
CA ASP A 322 10.13 31.89 3.72
C ASP A 322 10.45 33.35 3.32
N ARG A 323 9.46 34.23 3.44
CA ARG A 323 9.63 35.67 3.22
C ARG A 323 9.38 36.44 4.51
N ALA A 324 10.14 37.52 4.71
CA ALA A 324 9.85 38.50 5.75
C ALA A 324 8.54 39.23 5.49
N ALA A 325 7.59 39.05 6.44
CA ALA A 325 6.30 39.72 6.59
C ALA A 325 5.39 38.83 7.46
N ASN A 326 4.16 39.30 7.68
CA ASN A 326 2.99 38.54 8.13
C ASN A 326 2.56 37.40 7.15
N ASP A 327 3.47 36.90 6.30
CA ASP A 327 3.15 35.81 5.37
C ASP A 327 3.03 34.47 6.14
N PRO A 328 2.14 33.57 5.71
CA PRO A 328 2.11 32.20 6.21
C PRO A 328 3.45 31.49 5.98
N LYS A 329 3.95 30.78 7.00
CA LYS A 329 5.20 30.00 6.91
C LYS A 329 4.95 28.55 6.49
N TYR A 330 5.92 27.93 5.82
CA TYR A 330 5.87 26.52 5.40
C TYR A 330 5.85 25.56 6.59
N ASP A 331 6.70 25.82 7.59
CA ASP A 331 6.67 25.17 8.90
C ASP A 331 6.58 26.22 10.03
N PRO A 332 5.36 26.60 10.46
CA PRO A 332 5.18 27.58 11.52
C PRO A 332 5.65 27.09 12.91
N LYS A 333 6.03 25.82 13.08
CA LYS A 333 6.54 25.27 14.34
C LYS A 333 8.07 25.31 14.43
N ARG A 334 8.77 25.70 13.36
CA ARG A 334 10.21 25.96 13.42
C ARG A 334 10.53 27.04 14.47
N PRO A 335 11.62 26.88 15.25
CA PRO A 335 12.00 27.86 16.25
C PRO A 335 12.46 29.14 15.58
N THR A 336 12.24 30.29 16.25
CA THR A 336 12.63 31.60 15.71
C THR A 336 14.11 31.73 15.38
N SER A 337 14.98 30.94 16.02
CA SER A 337 16.42 30.87 15.72
C SER A 337 16.76 30.25 14.37
N ASP A 338 15.81 29.53 13.76
CA ASP A 338 15.95 28.90 12.45
C ASP A 338 15.62 29.85 11.30
N TYR A 339 15.23 31.08 11.60
CA TYR A 339 14.96 32.11 10.61
C TYR A 339 16.14 33.09 10.55
N THR A 340 16.56 33.39 9.32
CA THR A 340 17.62 34.38 9.05
C THR A 340 17.10 35.81 9.22
N GLY A 341 17.98 36.82 9.15
CA GLY A 341 17.57 38.24 9.17
C GLY A 341 16.63 38.66 8.03
N SER A 342 16.46 37.81 7.01
CA SER A 342 15.45 37.93 5.93
C SER A 342 14.13 37.19 6.22
N GLU A 343 13.97 36.62 7.43
CA GLU A 343 12.90 35.69 7.87
C GLU A 343 12.67 34.47 6.97
N ASP A 344 13.63 34.20 6.10
CA ASP A 344 13.77 32.96 5.36
C ASP A 344 14.35 31.91 6.30
N HIS A 345 13.80 30.69 6.30
CA HIS A 345 14.34 29.63 7.14
C HIS A 345 15.75 29.25 6.67
N LYS A 346 16.53 28.67 7.58
CA LYS A 346 17.90 28.27 7.29
C LYS A 346 17.91 27.07 6.37
N HIS A 347 18.73 27.16 5.34
CA HIS A 347 18.98 26.08 4.42
C HIS A 347 20.35 25.48 4.68
N TYR A 348 20.51 24.21 4.34
CA TYR A 348 21.67 23.43 4.71
C TYR A 348 22.23 22.64 3.54
N TRP A 349 23.54 22.40 3.58
CA TRP A 349 24.22 21.53 2.62
C TRP A 349 25.17 20.58 3.34
N TYR A 350 25.60 19.53 2.66
CA TYR A 350 26.59 18.58 3.18
C TYR A 350 27.84 19.31 3.65
N SER A 351 28.22 19.16 4.91
CA SER A 351 29.29 19.96 5.54
C SER A 351 30.63 19.89 4.82
N SER A 352 30.95 18.74 4.23
CA SER A 352 32.15 18.51 3.40
C SER A 352 32.18 19.32 2.11
N CYS A 353 31.04 19.87 1.70
CA CYS A 353 30.83 20.62 0.46
C CYS A 353 30.47 22.09 0.71
N VAL A 354 30.67 22.59 1.93
CA VAL A 354 30.45 24.01 2.26
C VAL A 354 31.78 24.73 2.44
N SER A 355 31.93 25.88 1.78
CA SER A 355 33.07 26.78 1.94
C SER A 355 32.58 28.22 2.06
N GLY A 356 32.87 28.87 3.20
CA GLY A 356 32.48 30.27 3.42
C GLY A 356 30.97 30.52 3.43
N GLY A 357 30.16 29.53 3.82
CA GLY A 357 28.69 29.63 3.83
C GLY A 357 28.03 29.42 2.45
N VAL A 358 28.81 28.99 1.45
CA VAL A 358 28.34 28.67 0.10
C VAL A 358 28.41 27.16 -0.12
N GLY A 359 27.30 26.56 -0.55
CA GLY A 359 27.25 25.14 -0.92
C GLY A 359 27.79 24.90 -2.33
N ALA A 360 28.75 23.99 -2.47
CA ALA A 360 29.32 23.62 -3.77
C ALA A 360 28.35 22.73 -4.57
N ALA A 361 27.99 23.16 -5.79
CA ALA A 361 27.11 22.42 -6.69
C ALA A 361 27.74 21.14 -7.26
N ASN A 362 29.06 21.06 -7.35
CA ASN A 362 29.82 19.92 -7.89
C ASN A 362 30.34 18.99 -6.77
N CYS A 363 29.47 18.68 -5.80
CA CYS A 363 29.77 17.78 -4.69
C CYS A 363 29.77 16.31 -5.17
N THR A 364 30.80 15.53 -4.84
CA THR A 364 30.85 14.10 -5.18
C THR A 364 30.01 13.27 -4.21
N ASP A 365 29.53 12.10 -4.64
CA ASP A 365 28.77 11.17 -3.79
C ASP A 365 29.45 10.86 -2.45
N ALA A 366 30.77 10.67 -2.46
CA ALA A 366 31.55 10.42 -1.25
C ALA A 366 31.54 11.62 -0.28
N ASN A 367 31.48 12.85 -0.80
CA ASN A 367 31.35 14.03 0.02
C ASN A 367 29.93 14.17 0.57
N LYS A 368 28.91 13.75 -0.20
CA LYS A 368 27.50 13.79 0.21
C LYS A 368 27.13 12.70 1.23
N ASP A 369 28.02 11.77 1.56
CA ASP A 369 27.77 10.76 2.59
C ASP A 369 27.79 11.38 4.00
N ALA A 370 26.59 11.69 4.50
CA ALA A 370 26.37 12.26 5.83
C ALA A 370 26.88 11.37 6.98
N SER A 371 27.02 10.04 6.76
CA SER A 371 27.53 9.11 7.76
C SER A 371 29.05 9.22 7.99
N LEU A 372 29.76 9.82 7.04
CA LEU A 372 31.21 10.00 7.09
C LEU A 372 31.63 11.34 7.70
N ALA A 373 30.67 12.20 8.09
CA ALA A 373 30.98 13.50 8.67
C ALA A 373 31.67 13.35 10.04
N SER A 374 32.84 13.97 10.21
CA SER A 374 33.57 14.00 11.49
C SER A 374 32.98 14.98 12.52
N GLY A 375 31.81 15.55 12.23
CA GLY A 375 31.12 16.59 12.99
C GLY A 375 29.65 16.66 12.56
N SER A 376 29.03 17.84 12.55
CA SER A 376 27.67 18.00 12.00
C SER A 376 27.65 17.56 10.53
N ALA A 377 26.71 16.68 10.16
CA ALA A 377 26.54 16.21 8.78
C ALA A 377 26.20 17.33 7.80
N PHE A 378 25.53 18.37 8.30
CA PHE A 378 25.10 19.52 7.53
C PHE A 378 25.57 20.84 8.12
N THR A 379 25.85 21.80 7.24
CA THR A 379 26.27 23.16 7.57
C THR A 379 25.32 24.14 6.89
N GLU A 380 24.95 25.21 7.62
CA GLU A 380 24.09 26.28 7.11
C GLU A 380 24.74 26.94 5.88
N VAL A 381 23.93 27.17 4.85
CA VAL A 381 24.32 27.86 3.63
C VAL A 381 23.35 29.00 3.35
N THR A 382 23.88 30.07 2.74
CA THR A 382 23.08 31.24 2.36
C THR A 382 23.12 31.53 0.86
N ASP A 383 23.94 30.75 0.13
CA ASP A 383 24.11 30.81 -1.32
C ASP A 383 24.65 29.45 -1.82
N GLY A 384 24.57 29.21 -3.13
CA GLY A 384 25.01 27.97 -3.76
C GLY A 384 24.00 26.83 -3.62
N ALA A 385 24.50 25.61 -3.50
CA ALA A 385 23.69 24.39 -3.37
C ALA A 385 23.14 24.21 -1.95
N TYR A 386 21.93 23.65 -1.84
CA TYR A 386 21.26 23.36 -0.57
C TYR A 386 20.29 22.18 -0.72
N LEU A 387 19.92 21.55 0.41
CA LEU A 387 18.94 20.47 0.47
C LEU A 387 17.57 21.04 0.84
N GLU A 388 16.52 20.49 0.22
CA GLU A 388 15.15 20.88 0.50
C GLU A 388 14.21 19.67 0.61
N SER A 389 13.19 19.78 1.46
CA SER A 389 12.15 18.74 1.57
C SER A 389 10.76 19.35 1.61
N CYS A 390 9.94 19.05 0.61
CA CYS A 390 8.62 19.67 0.44
C CYS A 390 7.49 18.64 0.45
N ARG A 391 6.36 19.01 1.08
CA ARG A 391 5.04 18.44 0.76
C ARG A 391 4.44 19.25 -0.39
N VAL A 392 3.99 18.58 -1.44
CA VAL A 392 3.18 19.17 -2.50
C VAL A 392 1.83 18.47 -2.59
N GLY A 393 0.79 19.24 -2.91
CA GLY A 393 -0.55 18.72 -3.12
C GLY A 393 -1.15 19.26 -4.41
N ARG A 394 -2.09 18.51 -4.99
CA ARG A 394 -2.83 18.96 -6.17
C ARG A 394 -3.96 19.90 -5.77
N VAL A 395 -3.84 21.17 -6.13
CA VAL A 395 -4.86 22.21 -5.87
C VAL A 395 -5.14 22.96 -7.17
N ASP A 396 -6.42 23.03 -7.55
CA ASP A 396 -6.90 23.59 -8.82
C ASP A 396 -6.24 22.95 -10.06
N GLY A 397 -5.89 21.66 -9.97
CA GLY A 397 -5.23 20.90 -11.04
C GLY A 397 -3.70 21.03 -11.07
N PHE A 398 -3.11 21.95 -10.29
CA PHE A 398 -1.66 22.19 -10.25
C PHE A 398 -1.02 21.61 -8.98
N TRP A 399 0.22 21.14 -9.10
CA TRP A 399 1.05 20.83 -7.94
C TRP A 399 1.50 22.12 -7.26
N ARG A 400 1.16 22.28 -5.99
CA ARG A 400 1.54 23.43 -5.18
C ARG A 400 2.21 22.96 -3.90
N VAL A 401 3.26 23.68 -3.47
CA VAL A 401 3.91 23.42 -2.18
C VAL A 401 2.93 23.76 -1.06
N MET A 402 2.77 22.82 -0.14
CA MET A 402 1.89 22.91 1.02
C MET A 402 2.68 23.16 2.29
N GLN A 403 1.98 23.52 3.37
CA GLN A 403 2.59 23.48 4.70
C GLN A 403 3.06 22.07 5.05
N ASP A 404 4.15 22.03 5.79
CA ASP A 404 4.86 20.81 6.16
C ASP A 404 4.00 19.81 6.91
N TRP A 405 4.32 18.53 6.71
CA TRP A 405 3.72 17.46 7.48
C TRP A 405 3.97 17.63 8.98
N GLN A 406 2.96 17.33 9.80
CA GLN A 406 3.10 17.32 11.25
C GLN A 406 2.79 15.95 11.84
N LEU A 407 3.82 15.12 11.98
CA LEU A 407 3.70 13.79 12.57
C LEU A 407 3.32 13.89 14.06
N ARG A 408 2.27 13.18 14.47
CA ARG A 408 1.80 13.14 15.87
C ARG A 408 2.03 11.80 16.55
N LYS A 409 2.04 10.71 15.78
CA LYS A 409 2.21 9.36 16.33
C LYS A 409 2.85 8.42 15.32
N VAL A 410 3.74 7.57 15.82
CA VAL A 410 4.20 6.34 15.18
C VAL A 410 3.65 5.15 15.96
N THR A 411 3.23 4.10 15.24
CA THR A 411 2.83 2.82 15.82
C THR A 411 3.44 1.67 15.03
N ILE A 412 4.12 0.75 15.72
CA ILE A 412 4.65 -0.49 15.13
C ILE A 412 3.69 -1.63 15.42
N LEU A 413 3.46 -2.48 14.43
CA LEU A 413 2.65 -3.69 14.59
C LEU A 413 3.11 -4.80 13.63
N PRO A 414 2.97 -6.08 14.00
CA PRO A 414 3.15 -7.18 13.05
C PRO A 414 2.17 -7.05 11.88
N TYR A 415 2.58 -7.43 10.67
CA TYR A 415 1.78 -7.33 9.44
C TYR A 415 0.32 -7.82 9.61
N ASN A 416 0.14 -8.93 10.33
CA ASN A 416 -1.17 -9.57 10.51
C ASN A 416 -1.97 -9.10 11.72
N PHE A 417 -1.43 -8.16 12.50
CA PHE A 417 -2.00 -7.78 13.79
C PHE A 417 -3.43 -7.25 13.66
N LEU A 418 -3.71 -6.49 12.59
CA LEU A 418 -5.03 -5.91 12.30
C LEU A 418 -5.91 -6.82 11.42
N LEU A 419 -5.30 -7.65 10.56
CA LEU A 419 -6.00 -8.51 9.60
C LEU A 419 -6.90 -9.55 10.26
N ASN A 420 -6.42 -10.16 11.35
CA ASN A 420 -7.02 -11.37 11.91
C ASN A 420 -7.84 -11.12 13.18
N ASN A 421 -8.00 -9.86 13.59
CA ASN A 421 -8.65 -9.53 14.85
C ASN A 421 -9.33 -8.15 14.80
N GLN A 422 -10.67 -8.16 14.70
CA GLN A 422 -11.48 -6.94 14.69
C GLN A 422 -11.30 -6.10 15.96
N THR A 423 -11.05 -6.72 17.11
CA THR A 423 -10.76 -5.98 18.35
C THR A 423 -9.44 -5.23 18.24
N ASN A 424 -8.40 -5.83 17.66
CA ASN A 424 -7.14 -5.14 17.43
C ASN A 424 -7.29 -3.96 16.46
N LEU A 425 -8.07 -4.16 15.39
CA LEU A 425 -8.42 -3.08 14.46
C LEU A 425 -9.14 -1.93 15.17
N ASN A 426 -10.16 -2.25 15.97
CA ASN A 426 -10.90 -1.24 16.74
C ASN A 426 -9.99 -0.50 17.74
N ASN A 427 -9.10 -1.23 18.44
CA ASN A 427 -8.14 -0.63 19.36
C ASN A 427 -7.15 0.30 18.65
N TYR A 428 -6.71 -0.07 17.43
CA TYR A 428 -5.84 0.80 16.64
C TYR A 428 -6.57 2.04 16.12
N VAL A 429 -7.83 1.90 15.69
CA VAL A 429 -8.68 3.05 15.32
C VAL A 429 -8.88 4.00 16.51
N ASP A 430 -9.08 3.48 17.73
CA ASP A 430 -9.15 4.30 18.95
C ASP A 430 -7.83 5.04 19.22
N VAL A 431 -6.67 4.40 18.97
CA VAL A 431 -5.37 5.10 19.02
C VAL A 431 -5.35 6.27 18.02
N VAL A 432 -5.77 6.06 16.77
CA VAL A 432 -5.81 7.14 15.76
C VAL A 432 -6.74 8.27 16.22
N GLU A 433 -7.97 7.96 16.63
CA GLU A 433 -8.94 8.94 17.10
C GLU A 433 -8.38 9.77 18.27
N LYS A 434 -7.76 9.11 19.26
CA LYS A 434 -7.18 9.79 20.44
C LYS A 434 -5.94 10.61 20.11
N VAL A 435 -5.14 10.22 19.11
CA VAL A 435 -4.03 11.04 18.61
C VAL A 435 -4.56 12.32 17.98
N VAL A 436 -5.60 12.23 17.15
CA VAL A 436 -6.22 13.40 16.54
C VAL A 436 -6.86 14.28 17.61
N GLU A 437 -7.54 13.71 18.61
CA GLU A 437 -8.15 14.45 19.71
C GLU A 437 -7.09 15.19 20.53
N ASN A 438 -5.97 14.52 20.82
CA ASN A 438 -4.84 15.11 21.52
C ASN A 438 -4.23 16.27 20.72
N ALA A 439 -4.03 16.10 19.41
CA ALA A 439 -3.53 17.15 18.54
C ALA A 439 -4.47 18.37 18.52
N VAL A 440 -5.78 18.16 18.37
CA VAL A 440 -6.79 19.23 18.40
C VAL A 440 -6.76 20.00 19.72
N LYS A 441 -6.75 19.31 20.86
CA LYS A 441 -6.73 19.94 22.19
C LYS A 441 -5.42 20.67 22.49
N THR A 442 -4.29 20.11 22.08
CA THR A 442 -2.98 20.73 22.34
C THR A 442 -2.73 21.91 21.41
N ASP A 443 -3.09 21.82 20.14
CA ASP A 443 -2.95 22.94 19.19
C ASP A 443 -3.88 24.11 19.55
N SER A 444 -5.05 23.85 20.14
CA SER A 444 -5.95 24.90 20.65
C SER A 444 -5.51 25.52 21.98
N GLY A 445 -4.30 25.22 22.47
CA GLY A 445 -3.79 25.69 23.77
C GLY A 445 -4.41 25.04 25.00
N GLY A 446 -5.20 23.97 24.82
CA GLY A 446 -5.80 23.19 25.89
C GLY A 446 -4.85 22.12 26.46
N SER A 447 -5.34 21.42 27.49
CA SER A 447 -4.62 20.24 28.00
C SER A 447 -4.81 19.05 27.07
N GLY A 448 -3.72 18.35 26.76
CA GLY A 448 -3.75 17.13 25.96
C GLY A 448 -4.54 15.99 26.61
N VAL A 449 -4.78 14.93 25.83
CA VAL A 449 -5.40 13.69 26.30
C VAL A 449 -4.42 12.53 26.20
N THR A 450 -4.58 11.56 27.09
CA THR A 450 -3.79 10.33 27.05
C THR A 450 -4.16 9.52 25.81
N VAL A 451 -3.19 9.30 24.93
CA VAL A 451 -3.31 8.34 23.83
C VAL A 451 -3.13 6.93 24.39
N PRO A 452 -4.06 5.99 24.14
CA PRO A 452 -3.97 4.63 24.65
C PRO A 452 -2.76 3.89 24.06
N THR A 453 -2.23 2.94 24.83
CA THR A 453 -1.19 2.04 24.34
C THR A 453 -1.82 0.85 23.60
N LEU A 454 -1.30 0.52 22.42
CA LEU A 454 -1.77 -0.65 21.66
C LEU A 454 -1.15 -1.95 22.19
N GLY A 455 -1.80 -2.62 23.13
CA GLY A 455 -1.31 -3.87 23.71
C GLY A 455 -1.38 -5.08 22.77
N GLY A 456 -0.72 -6.18 23.14
CA GLY A 456 -0.85 -7.49 22.48
C GLY A 456 -0.06 -7.67 21.18
N ARG A 457 0.82 -6.70 20.85
CA ARG A 457 1.62 -6.69 19.62
C ARG A 457 2.99 -7.37 19.74
N ASP A 458 3.50 -7.54 20.95
CA ASP A 458 4.82 -8.14 21.19
C ASP A 458 4.94 -9.57 20.64
N LEU A 459 6.14 -9.93 20.18
CA LEU A 459 6.40 -11.20 19.52
C LEU A 459 7.20 -12.14 20.41
N THR A 460 6.85 -13.42 20.40
CA THR A 460 7.67 -14.49 20.97
C THR A 460 7.98 -15.52 19.88
N LEU A 461 9.25 -15.53 19.45
CA LEU A 461 9.72 -16.30 18.31
C LEU A 461 10.79 -17.31 18.78
N PRO A 462 10.55 -18.62 18.72
CA PRO A 462 11.58 -19.64 18.94
C PRO A 462 12.73 -19.54 17.93
N SER A 463 13.92 -19.99 18.33
CA SER A 463 15.06 -20.15 17.42
C SER A 463 14.66 -20.90 16.14
N GLY A 464 15.02 -20.36 14.96
CA GLY A 464 14.67 -20.96 13.67
C GLY A 464 13.27 -20.61 13.15
N SER A 465 12.54 -19.70 13.80
CA SER A 465 11.29 -19.16 13.25
C SER A 465 11.55 -18.38 11.96
N ASP A 466 10.59 -18.46 11.03
CA ASP A 466 10.59 -17.63 9.82
C ASP A 466 10.57 -16.14 10.17
N PRO A 467 11.19 -15.29 9.34
CA PRO A 467 11.14 -13.85 9.55
C PRO A 467 9.70 -13.30 9.55
N VAL A 468 9.48 -12.28 10.36
CA VAL A 468 8.17 -11.62 10.52
C VAL A 468 8.26 -10.18 10.01
N GLN A 469 7.38 -9.80 9.10
CA GLN A 469 7.26 -8.42 8.65
C GLN A 469 6.56 -7.57 9.72
N LEU A 470 7.21 -6.49 10.16
CA LEU A 470 6.58 -5.42 10.92
C LEU A 470 6.13 -4.30 9.99
N LEU A 471 5.06 -3.62 10.40
CA LEU A 471 4.58 -2.38 9.81
C LEU A 471 4.85 -1.22 10.76
N SER A 472 5.18 -0.05 10.21
CA SER A 472 5.19 1.20 10.96
C SER A 472 4.23 2.21 10.35
N ARG A 473 3.27 2.63 11.16
CA ARG A 473 2.17 3.50 10.76
C ARG A 473 2.31 4.88 11.38
N ALA A 474 2.10 5.92 10.59
CA ALA A 474 2.15 7.31 10.98
C ALA A 474 0.76 7.93 11.02
N VAL A 475 0.52 8.80 12.00
CA VAL A 475 -0.63 9.71 12.03
C VAL A 475 -0.12 11.14 11.95
N TYR A 476 -0.47 11.84 10.88
CA TYR A 476 -0.24 13.27 10.67
C TYR A 476 -1.50 14.05 10.98
N VAL A 477 -1.35 15.24 11.59
CA VAL A 477 -2.47 16.16 11.83
C VAL A 477 -2.00 17.58 11.58
N ASP A 478 -2.55 18.21 10.54
CA ASP A 478 -2.21 19.59 10.19
C ASP A 478 -2.75 20.56 11.28
N THR A 479 -1.93 21.51 11.71
CA THR A 479 -2.39 22.63 12.54
C THR A 479 -3.05 23.67 11.64
N ILE A 480 -4.22 24.18 12.03
CA ILE A 480 -4.96 25.19 11.25
C ILE A 480 -4.64 26.58 11.80
N TYR A 481 -4.17 27.45 10.92
CA TYR A 481 -3.78 28.82 11.24
C TYR A 481 -4.78 29.82 10.65
N ASN A 482 -4.83 31.04 11.22
CA ASN A 482 -5.77 32.07 10.80
C ASN A 482 -5.65 32.42 9.32
N ALA A 483 -6.81 32.59 8.69
CA ALA A 483 -6.96 32.92 7.28
C ALA A 483 -6.89 34.44 6.98
N GLU A 484 -6.84 35.31 7.99
CA GLU A 484 -7.06 36.74 7.80
C GLU A 484 -6.04 37.39 6.85
N ASP A 485 -6.58 37.81 5.70
CA ASP A 485 -5.96 38.54 4.59
C ASP A 485 -6.19 40.07 4.71
N ASP A 486 -6.21 40.66 5.92
CA ASP A 486 -6.27 42.14 6.05
C ASP A 486 -4.89 42.75 6.33
N PRO A 487 -4.10 43.05 5.29
CA PRO A 487 -2.82 43.73 5.45
C PRO A 487 -2.94 45.16 6.00
N ALA A 488 -4.15 45.72 6.13
CA ALA A 488 -4.37 47.08 6.62
C ALA A 488 -4.65 47.19 8.13
N THR A 489 -4.97 46.09 8.83
CA THR A 489 -5.34 46.13 10.26
C THR A 489 -4.47 45.24 11.18
N SER A 490 -3.75 44.25 10.65
CA SER A 490 -2.97 43.30 11.46
C SER A 490 -1.57 43.81 11.81
N SER A 491 -1.44 44.51 12.94
CA SER A 491 -0.15 44.58 13.64
C SER A 491 0.11 43.23 14.32
N VAL A 492 1.21 42.55 13.97
CA VAL A 492 1.75 41.21 14.38
C VAL A 492 1.15 39.95 13.75
N ASN A 493 1.98 39.18 13.00
CA ASN A 493 2.14 37.70 12.94
C ASN A 493 0.88 36.79 13.05
N GLU A 494 -0.32 37.30 12.79
CA GLU A 494 -1.59 36.62 13.01
C GLU A 494 -1.75 35.37 12.12
N GLN A 495 -1.15 35.36 10.92
CA GLN A 495 -1.23 34.26 9.95
C GLN A 495 -0.53 32.97 10.41
N ASN A 496 0.35 33.05 11.41
CA ASN A 496 1.00 31.90 12.04
C ASN A 496 0.43 31.61 13.45
N THR A 497 -0.65 32.29 13.83
CA THR A 497 -1.43 31.98 15.03
C THR A 497 -2.56 31.02 14.69
N VAL A 498 -2.88 30.12 15.62
CA VAL A 498 -3.90 29.09 15.44
C VAL A 498 -5.29 29.71 15.28
N ASP A 499 -6.12 29.12 14.41
CA ASP A 499 -7.48 29.60 14.16
C ASP A 499 -8.42 29.25 15.31
N THR A 500 -8.63 30.21 16.20
CA THR A 500 -9.45 30.02 17.40
C THR A 500 -10.92 29.73 17.07
N ALA A 501 -11.45 30.24 15.95
CA ALA A 501 -12.83 30.01 15.54
C ALA A 501 -13.02 28.56 15.06
N TYR A 502 -12.09 28.07 14.24
CA TYR A 502 -12.04 26.67 13.82
C TYR A 502 -11.91 25.72 15.02
N TYR A 503 -10.92 25.93 15.88
CA TYR A 503 -10.70 25.04 17.02
C TYR A 503 -11.87 25.08 18.02
N SER A 504 -12.51 26.24 18.21
CA SER A 504 -13.73 26.34 19.03
C SER A 504 -14.88 25.53 18.43
N ALA A 505 -15.10 25.61 17.11
CA ALA A 505 -16.13 24.84 16.42
C ALA A 505 -15.84 23.32 16.47
N LEU A 506 -14.58 22.92 16.31
CA LEU A 506 -14.16 21.52 16.36
C LEU A 506 -14.28 20.95 17.77
N LEU A 507 -13.83 21.68 18.80
CA LEU A 507 -13.94 21.25 20.20
C LEU A 507 -15.40 21.09 20.65
N ALA A 508 -16.32 21.92 20.15
CA ALA A 508 -17.74 21.75 20.41
C ALA A 508 -18.25 20.40 19.87
N LYS A 509 -17.80 20.00 18.66
CA LYS A 509 -18.12 18.69 18.07
C LYS A 509 -17.48 17.52 18.82
N VAL A 510 -16.21 17.65 19.21
CA VAL A 510 -15.50 16.68 20.06
C VAL A 510 -16.19 16.50 21.42
N THR A 511 -16.74 17.58 21.98
CA THR A 511 -17.49 17.50 23.26
C THR A 511 -18.83 16.80 23.06
N ALA A 512 -19.55 17.13 21.98
CA ALA A 512 -20.80 16.48 21.63
C ALA A 512 -20.62 14.97 21.37
N SER A 513 -19.53 14.56 20.72
CA SER A 513 -19.23 13.15 20.43
C SER A 513 -18.89 12.30 21.65
N GLN A 514 -18.57 12.91 22.79
CA GLN A 514 -18.35 12.18 24.05
C GLN A 514 -19.65 11.86 24.79
N THR A 515 -20.75 12.57 24.48
CA THR A 515 -22.04 12.46 25.18
C THR A 515 -23.10 11.70 24.40
N ALA A 516 -23.08 11.82 23.07
CA ALA A 516 -23.77 10.90 22.16
C ALA A 516 -22.73 9.89 21.66
N SER A 517 -23.06 8.62 21.41
CA SER A 517 -22.16 7.62 20.81
C SER A 517 -21.80 7.94 19.34
N ASN A 518 -21.42 9.19 19.05
CA ASN A 518 -21.51 9.87 17.77
C ASN A 518 -20.17 10.61 17.45
N SER A 519 -19.18 9.89 16.90
CA SER A 519 -17.88 10.33 16.33
C SER A 519 -17.90 11.02 14.94
N ALA A 520 -18.78 12.00 14.66
CA ALA A 520 -18.74 12.75 13.37
C ALA A 520 -17.85 14.00 13.41
N TRP A 521 -16.85 14.03 14.30
CA TRP A 521 -15.95 15.18 14.44
C TRP A 521 -14.65 14.99 13.65
N LEU A 522 -14.26 13.73 13.37
CA LEU A 522 -13.05 13.40 12.61
C LEU A 522 -13.13 13.89 11.15
N GLU A 523 -14.33 13.96 10.55
CA GLU A 523 -14.51 14.54 9.20
C GLU A 523 -14.10 16.03 9.13
N PHE A 524 -14.07 16.73 10.26
CA PHE A 524 -13.67 18.14 10.34
C PHE A 524 -12.19 18.32 10.67
N ALA A 525 -11.46 17.24 11.01
CA ALA A 525 -10.05 17.29 11.37
C ALA A 525 -9.13 16.94 10.17
N PRO A 526 -8.05 17.69 9.91
CA PRO A 526 -7.14 17.47 8.79
C PRO A 526 -6.08 16.41 9.14
N PHE A 527 -6.51 15.17 9.36
CA PHE A 527 -5.62 14.07 9.72
C PHE A 527 -5.39 13.07 8.59
N TYR A 528 -4.25 12.38 8.62
CA TYR A 528 -3.84 11.39 7.63
C TYR A 528 -3.12 10.23 8.33
N GLU A 529 -3.61 9.01 8.12
CA GLU A 529 -2.97 7.78 8.61
C GLU A 529 -2.31 7.09 7.41
N ALA A 530 -1.01 6.80 7.51
CA ALA A 530 -0.25 6.22 6.41
C ALA A 530 0.73 5.14 6.88
N ASN A 531 0.87 4.09 6.08
CA ASN A 531 1.85 3.04 6.31
C ASN A 531 3.22 3.43 5.73
N LEU A 532 4.13 3.89 6.58
CA LEU A 532 5.47 4.35 6.21
C LEU A 532 6.58 3.36 6.59
N THR A 533 6.26 2.06 6.63
CA THR A 533 7.19 0.94 6.93
C THR A 533 8.52 1.08 6.22
N LEU A 534 8.44 1.46 4.95
CA LEU A 534 9.56 1.62 4.04
C LEU A 534 10.45 2.82 4.30
N LEU A 535 10.02 3.76 5.13
CA LEU A 535 10.62 5.10 5.22
C LEU A 535 11.19 5.37 6.62
N PHE A 536 10.90 4.49 7.59
CA PHE A 536 11.34 4.65 8.98
C PHE A 536 12.67 3.96 9.25
N ASP A 537 13.45 4.49 10.18
CA ASP A 537 14.71 3.86 10.59
C ASP A 537 14.44 2.73 11.58
N TRP A 538 14.91 1.51 11.27
CA TRP A 538 14.68 0.30 12.07
C TRP A 538 15.92 -0.10 12.87
N ILE A 539 15.77 -0.33 14.17
CA ILE A 539 16.88 -0.59 15.09
C ILE A 539 16.54 -1.76 16.03
N SER A 540 17.51 -2.65 16.27
CA SER A 540 17.44 -3.69 17.30
C SER A 540 18.33 -3.35 18.49
N SER A 541 17.83 -3.50 19.71
CA SER A 541 18.64 -3.29 20.92
C SER A 541 19.64 -4.42 21.21
N ASP A 542 19.26 -5.68 20.92
CA ASP A 542 20.12 -6.85 21.06
C ASP A 542 20.06 -7.72 19.80
N THR A 543 21.06 -7.53 18.94
CA THR A 543 21.18 -8.26 17.67
C THR A 543 21.57 -9.73 17.86
N GLY A 544 22.00 -10.16 19.05
CA GLY A 544 22.24 -11.57 19.39
C GLY A 544 20.97 -12.35 19.75
N VAL A 545 19.86 -11.64 19.99
CA VAL A 545 18.53 -12.21 20.21
C VAL A 545 17.67 -12.09 18.95
N ALA A 546 17.52 -10.88 18.41
CA ALA A 546 16.75 -10.65 17.19
C ALA A 546 17.27 -9.41 16.45
N THR A 547 17.24 -9.49 15.12
CA THR A 547 17.65 -8.41 14.21
C THR A 547 16.45 -7.94 13.41
N VAL A 548 16.36 -6.63 13.17
CA VAL A 548 15.46 -6.02 12.19
C VAL A 548 16.29 -5.46 11.04
N THR A 549 15.85 -5.65 9.82
CA THR A 549 16.48 -5.07 8.64
C THR A 549 16.01 -3.62 8.43
N SER A 550 16.95 -2.76 8.07
CA SER A 550 16.75 -1.34 7.79
C SER A 550 17.49 -0.95 6.52
N GLU A 551 17.22 -1.61 5.39
CA GLU A 551 17.98 -1.43 4.15
C GLU A 551 17.94 0.01 3.60
N ALA A 552 18.85 0.34 2.68
CA ALA A 552 18.84 1.62 1.99
C ALA A 552 17.59 1.76 1.10
N ILE A 553 17.02 2.96 1.04
CA ILE A 553 15.87 3.28 0.19
C ILE A 553 16.40 3.48 -1.23
N ASN A 554 16.69 2.38 -1.92
CA ASN A 554 17.04 2.35 -3.33
C ASN A 554 15.81 1.88 -4.12
N ALA A 555 15.62 2.37 -5.34
CA ALA A 555 14.39 2.18 -6.13
C ALA A 555 13.81 0.76 -6.01
N ILE A 556 12.55 0.67 -5.54
CA ILE A 556 11.85 -0.60 -5.34
C ILE A 556 11.63 -1.25 -6.71
N VAL A 557 12.10 -2.48 -6.87
CA VAL A 557 11.84 -3.26 -8.08
C VAL A 557 10.45 -3.90 -7.96
N ASP A 558 9.54 -3.57 -8.88
CA ASP A 558 8.20 -4.17 -8.99
C ASP A 558 7.33 -4.07 -7.69
N PRO A 559 7.08 -2.85 -7.17
CA PRO A 559 6.22 -2.66 -5.99
C PRO A 559 4.76 -3.08 -6.24
N VAL A 560 4.33 -3.16 -7.50
CA VAL A 560 2.96 -3.52 -7.89
C VAL A 560 2.68 -4.99 -7.59
N ASN A 561 3.61 -5.90 -7.92
CA ASN A 561 3.39 -7.33 -7.72
C ASN A 561 3.97 -7.87 -6.40
N ARG A 562 4.96 -7.19 -5.80
CA ARG A 562 5.72 -7.74 -4.66
C ARG A 562 6.08 -6.72 -3.59
N TYR A 563 5.18 -5.80 -3.21
CA TYR A 563 5.46 -4.72 -2.25
C TYR A 563 6.42 -5.13 -1.11
N TYR A 564 6.02 -5.95 -0.13
CA TYR A 564 6.90 -6.41 0.97
C TYR A 564 7.94 -7.48 0.59
N GLY A 565 7.86 -8.05 -0.62
CA GLY A 565 8.85 -9.01 -1.12
C GLY A 565 10.03 -8.35 -1.83
N SER A 566 9.88 -7.08 -2.22
CA SER A 566 10.89 -6.29 -2.92
C SER A 566 11.79 -5.48 -1.97
N PHE A 567 11.53 -5.55 -0.67
CA PHE A 567 12.27 -4.84 0.36
C PHE A 567 12.32 -5.65 1.67
N SER A 568 13.38 -5.47 2.45
CA SER A 568 13.57 -6.06 3.77
C SER A 568 13.29 -5.11 4.93
N ARG A 569 13.13 -3.78 4.74
CA ARG A 569 12.85 -2.85 5.84
C ARG A 569 11.69 -3.31 6.75
N GLY A 570 11.93 -3.33 8.05
CA GLY A 570 10.96 -3.78 9.06
C GLY A 570 10.83 -5.30 9.23
N LYS A 571 11.65 -6.10 8.55
CA LYS A 571 11.63 -7.57 8.67
C LYS A 571 12.48 -8.03 9.86
N VAL A 572 11.84 -8.70 10.82
CA VAL A 572 12.46 -9.22 12.03
C VAL A 572 12.88 -10.67 11.85
N THR A 573 14.11 -10.99 12.21
CA THR A 573 14.64 -12.35 12.27
C THR A 573 15.16 -12.64 13.67
N VAL A 574 14.69 -13.71 14.29
CA VAL A 574 15.21 -14.17 15.59
C VAL A 574 16.50 -14.96 15.36
N GLN A 575 17.53 -14.67 16.17
CA GLN A 575 18.82 -15.33 16.06
C GLN A 575 18.81 -16.69 16.77
N SER A 576 19.57 -17.64 16.23
CA SER A 576 19.77 -18.95 16.85
C SER A 576 20.38 -18.81 18.24
N GLY A 577 19.82 -19.50 19.23
CA GLY A 577 20.39 -19.57 20.57
C GLY A 577 19.66 -20.56 21.48
N THR A 578 20.31 -20.92 22.58
CA THR A 578 19.79 -21.87 23.58
C THR A 578 19.19 -21.19 24.81
N THR A 579 19.60 -19.95 25.09
CA THR A 579 19.12 -19.15 26.22
C THR A 579 17.97 -18.24 25.80
N ALA A 580 17.07 -18.00 26.77
CA ALA A 580 16.04 -16.98 26.62
C ALA A 580 16.67 -15.58 26.57
N GLY A 581 16.06 -14.66 25.82
CA GLY A 581 16.50 -13.28 25.71
C GLY A 581 15.43 -12.40 25.07
N THR A 582 15.61 -11.09 25.17
CA THR A 582 14.71 -10.10 24.57
C THR A 582 15.49 -9.07 23.76
N SER A 583 14.93 -8.66 22.64
CA SER A 583 15.41 -7.53 21.84
C SER A 583 14.25 -6.58 21.62
N THR A 584 14.47 -5.31 21.93
CA THR A 584 13.52 -4.24 21.62
C THR A 584 13.77 -3.78 20.19
N ILE A 585 12.75 -3.90 19.35
CA ILE A 585 12.77 -3.37 17.99
C ILE A 585 12.13 -1.99 18.00
N THR A 586 12.83 -1.00 17.44
CA THR A 586 12.41 0.40 17.39
C THR A 586 12.30 0.84 15.94
N ALA A 587 11.21 1.53 15.60
CA ALA A 587 11.06 2.27 14.35
C ALA A 587 11.01 3.77 14.66
N LYS A 588 11.79 4.56 13.94
CA LYS A 588 11.93 6.01 14.14
C LYS A 588 11.52 6.79 12.89
N ALA A 589 10.85 7.91 13.09
CA ALA A 589 10.43 8.83 12.04
C ALA A 589 10.67 10.27 12.45
N ARG A 590 11.09 11.12 11.51
CA ARG A 590 11.18 12.57 11.69
C ARG A 590 9.80 13.20 11.62
N LEU A 591 9.64 14.38 12.23
CA LEU A 591 8.33 15.01 12.36
C LEU A 591 7.77 15.58 11.04
N SER A 592 8.65 16.10 10.17
CA SER A 592 8.28 16.86 8.96
C SER A 592 8.41 16.02 7.66
N ASN A 593 8.49 16.69 6.51
CA ASN A 593 8.52 16.13 5.16
C ASN A 593 9.64 15.09 4.98
N SER A 594 10.81 15.29 5.61
CA SER A 594 11.91 14.32 5.60
C SER A 594 11.59 12.99 6.30
N GLY A 595 10.57 12.96 7.17
CA GLY A 595 10.03 11.73 7.75
C GLY A 595 9.17 10.93 6.78
N VAL A 596 8.60 11.58 5.76
CA VAL A 596 7.83 10.93 4.68
C VAL A 596 8.75 10.47 3.56
N THR A 597 9.82 11.18 3.24
CA THR A 597 10.76 10.76 2.19
C THR A 597 11.82 9.76 2.68
N GLY A 598 11.91 9.55 4.00
CA GLY A 598 13.00 8.79 4.62
C GLY A 598 14.30 9.59 4.71
N GLY A 599 14.31 10.87 4.30
CA GLY A 599 15.45 11.77 4.39
C GLY A 599 16.42 11.66 3.21
N VAL A 600 17.65 12.16 3.39
CA VAL A 600 18.74 12.01 2.43
C VAL A 600 19.51 10.71 2.73
N ASN A 601 19.52 9.82 1.74
CA ASN A 601 20.16 8.50 1.82
C ASN A 601 21.04 8.27 0.59
N VAL A 602 22.06 9.08 0.39
CA VAL A 602 23.03 8.86 -0.69
C VAL A 602 24.03 7.78 -0.28
N ASN A 603 23.64 6.51 -0.43
CA ASN A 603 24.60 5.44 -0.64
C ASN A 603 24.61 5.09 -2.12
N VAL A 604 25.29 5.91 -2.91
CA VAL A 604 25.36 5.77 -4.37
C VAL A 604 26.46 4.83 -4.84
N ASN A 605 27.18 4.13 -3.95
CA ASN A 605 28.21 3.18 -4.42
C ASN A 605 28.43 1.96 -3.49
N PRO A 606 28.05 0.74 -3.89
CA PRO A 606 28.34 -0.46 -3.12
C PRO A 606 29.77 -0.93 -3.42
N THR A 607 30.80 -0.23 -2.92
CA THR A 607 31.99 -0.82 -2.28
C THR A 607 33.19 0.13 -2.19
N PRO A 608 33.84 0.23 -1.02
CA PRO A 608 33.31 -0.02 0.31
C PRO A 608 32.90 1.31 0.95
N PRO A 609 31.61 1.58 1.21
CA PRO A 609 31.26 2.52 2.25
C PRO A 609 30.80 1.75 3.47
N THR A 610 31.22 2.23 4.62
CA THR A 610 30.65 1.97 5.94
C THR A 610 29.20 2.45 5.98
N TYR A 611 28.32 1.74 5.29
CA TYR A 611 26.89 1.86 5.53
C TYR A 611 26.64 1.53 7.00
N VAL A 612 26.13 2.49 7.76
CA VAL A 612 25.63 2.25 9.12
C VAL A 612 24.13 1.96 8.97
N PRO A 613 23.69 0.69 9.06
CA PRO A 613 22.27 0.38 8.95
C PRO A 613 21.46 1.12 10.02
N GLY A 614 20.32 1.67 9.63
CA GLY A 614 19.38 2.32 10.55
C GLY A 614 19.68 3.77 10.91
N VAL A 615 20.51 4.48 10.12
CA VAL A 615 20.71 5.94 10.25
C VAL A 615 20.38 6.60 8.93
N SER A 616 19.16 7.16 8.81
CA SER A 616 18.87 8.15 7.79
C SER A 616 19.12 9.56 8.34
N TYR A 617 19.21 10.56 7.46
CA TYR A 617 19.38 11.96 7.85
C TYR A 617 18.27 12.83 7.27
N GLY A 618 17.74 13.77 8.04
CA GLY A 618 16.89 14.84 7.52
C GLY A 618 17.68 15.81 6.64
N THR A 619 16.99 16.75 5.99
CA THR A 619 17.62 17.74 5.09
C THR A 619 18.32 18.88 5.83
N ASP A 620 18.00 19.08 7.11
CA ASP A 620 18.57 20.14 7.94
C ASP A 620 18.92 19.68 9.36
N VAL A 621 19.54 20.57 10.14
CA VAL A 621 19.93 20.26 11.52
C VAL A 621 18.74 20.12 12.46
N TYR A 622 17.66 20.88 12.23
CA TYR A 622 16.45 20.87 13.05
C TYR A 622 15.72 19.52 12.96
N ASP A 623 15.55 18.97 11.77
CA ASP A 623 14.97 17.65 11.48
C ASP A 623 15.73 16.50 12.16
N ASN A 624 17.03 16.68 12.37
CA ASN A 624 17.91 15.67 12.95
C ASN A 624 18.04 15.77 14.48
N LEU A 625 17.37 16.73 15.13
CA LEU A 625 17.32 16.81 16.58
C LEU A 625 16.55 15.63 17.17
N SER A 626 17.04 15.05 18.26
CA SER A 626 16.35 13.94 18.95
C SER A 626 14.95 14.31 19.47
N SER A 627 14.67 15.60 19.67
CA SER A 627 13.34 16.10 20.03
C SER A 627 12.35 16.10 18.86
N ASN A 628 12.85 16.01 17.62
CA ASN A 628 12.07 16.04 16.37
C ASN A 628 11.99 14.67 15.71
N VAL A 629 12.10 13.62 16.51
CA VAL A 629 11.96 12.22 16.11
C VAL A 629 10.93 11.56 17.00
N LEU A 630 9.93 10.93 16.40
CA LEU A 630 9.01 10.03 17.08
C LEU A 630 9.42 8.58 16.86
N ALA A 631 9.19 7.77 17.87
CA ALA A 631 9.48 6.35 17.82
C ALA A 631 8.36 5.57 18.51
N ASP A 632 8.21 4.33 18.09
CA ASP A 632 7.49 3.30 18.85
C ASP A 632 8.39 2.08 18.98
N THR A 633 8.02 1.19 19.90
CA THR A 633 8.76 -0.04 20.14
C THR A 633 7.86 -1.25 20.25
N ILE A 634 8.45 -2.40 19.92
CA ILE A 634 7.87 -3.72 20.08
C ILE A 634 8.95 -4.65 20.65
N THR A 635 8.56 -5.50 21.59
CA THR A 635 9.49 -6.46 22.19
C THR A 635 9.44 -7.77 21.42
N VAL A 636 10.62 -8.28 21.05
CA VAL A 636 10.79 -9.60 20.45
C VAL A 636 11.53 -10.47 21.45
N SER A 637 10.86 -11.53 21.90
CA SER A 637 11.39 -12.47 22.88
C SER A 637 11.80 -13.78 22.21
N ARG A 638 13.02 -14.23 22.46
CA ARG A 638 13.45 -15.59 22.15
C ARG A 638 13.27 -16.45 23.42
N PRO A 639 12.42 -17.49 23.40
CA PRO A 639 12.30 -18.43 24.51
C PRO A 639 13.54 -19.33 24.60
N ALA A 640 13.77 -19.93 25.77
CA ALA A 640 14.83 -20.93 25.92
C ALA A 640 14.56 -22.15 25.03
N ALA A 641 15.62 -22.76 24.48
CA ALA A 641 15.48 -23.90 23.60
C ALA A 641 14.67 -25.04 24.26
N GLY A 642 13.74 -25.62 23.49
CA GLY A 642 12.88 -26.72 23.96
C GLY A 642 11.69 -26.32 24.84
N THR A 643 11.52 -25.03 25.18
CA THR A 643 10.36 -24.56 25.97
C THR A 643 9.17 -24.11 25.14
N ALA A 644 9.42 -23.75 23.87
CA ALA A 644 8.43 -23.28 22.92
C ALA A 644 8.76 -23.80 21.52
N HIS A 645 7.73 -24.04 20.72
CA HIS A 645 7.84 -24.62 19.38
C HIS A 645 6.98 -23.87 18.38
N SER A 646 7.47 -23.75 17.15
CA SER A 646 6.73 -23.12 16.05
C SER A 646 5.90 -24.15 15.30
N ILE A 647 4.63 -23.85 15.08
CA ILE A 647 3.75 -24.56 14.15
C ILE A 647 3.72 -23.71 12.88
N THR A 648 4.34 -24.19 11.81
CA THR A 648 4.37 -23.50 10.51
C THR A 648 3.64 -24.30 9.43
N GLY A 649 3.24 -23.63 8.35
CA GLY A 649 2.72 -24.30 7.17
C GLY A 649 2.44 -23.35 6.01
N LYS A 650 2.09 -23.94 4.86
CA LYS A 650 1.88 -23.25 3.59
C LYS A 650 0.50 -23.59 3.02
N VAL A 651 -0.22 -22.59 2.54
CA VAL A 651 -1.51 -22.73 1.86
C VAL A 651 -1.41 -22.07 0.49
N VAL A 652 -1.73 -22.80 -0.57
CA VAL A 652 -1.59 -22.34 -1.97
C VAL A 652 -2.97 -22.19 -2.60
N LYS A 653 -3.16 -21.19 -3.47
CA LYS A 653 -4.42 -21.02 -4.21
C LYS A 653 -4.58 -22.11 -5.27
N GLY A 654 -5.71 -22.82 -5.28
CA GLY A 654 -5.91 -24.02 -6.09
C GLY A 654 -6.15 -23.81 -7.59
N ASN A 655 -6.23 -22.56 -8.08
CA ASN A 655 -6.44 -22.25 -9.50
C ASN A 655 -5.40 -21.21 -9.96
N GLY A 656 -4.37 -21.67 -10.66
CA GLY A 656 -3.07 -20.99 -10.80
C GLY A 656 -2.98 -19.88 -11.84
N SER A 657 -3.66 -18.75 -11.67
CA SER A 657 -3.40 -17.58 -12.53
C SER A 657 -3.63 -16.18 -11.91
N ALA A 658 -3.90 -16.07 -10.60
CA ALA A 658 -4.09 -14.76 -9.97
C ALA A 658 -3.24 -14.64 -8.71
N ASN A 659 -2.46 -13.56 -8.60
CA ASN A 659 -1.71 -13.21 -7.40
C ASN A 659 -2.66 -13.17 -6.19
N VAL A 660 -2.21 -13.71 -5.07
CA VAL A 660 -2.97 -13.64 -3.80
C VAL A 660 -3.00 -12.19 -3.28
N ALA A 661 -2.02 -11.38 -3.68
CA ALA A 661 -1.91 -9.96 -3.36
C ALA A 661 -2.77 -9.02 -4.23
N GLU A 662 -3.25 -9.45 -5.41
CA GLU A 662 -3.97 -8.58 -6.38
C GLU A 662 -5.47 -8.44 -6.13
N THR A 663 -6.07 -9.26 -5.27
CA THR A 663 -7.48 -9.07 -4.93
C THR A 663 -7.58 -7.95 -3.91
N GLY A 664 -7.66 -6.70 -4.38
CA GLY A 664 -7.97 -5.48 -3.63
C GLY A 664 -9.36 -5.50 -2.99
N THR A 665 -9.72 -6.60 -2.36
CA THR A 665 -10.86 -6.73 -1.46
C THR A 665 -10.34 -7.38 -0.18
N PRO A 666 -10.52 -6.77 1.00
CA PRO A 666 -10.16 -7.32 2.32
C PRO A 666 -10.88 -8.63 2.71
N ALA A 667 -11.52 -9.31 1.77
CA ALA A 667 -12.54 -10.32 2.02
C ALA A 667 -12.05 -11.76 1.86
N SER A 668 -10.75 -12.06 1.76
CA SER A 668 -10.26 -13.45 1.67
C SER A 668 -8.93 -13.77 2.38
N PRO A 669 -8.61 -13.23 3.57
CA PRO A 669 -7.46 -13.71 4.32
C PRO A 669 -7.68 -15.17 4.75
N ILE A 670 -6.61 -15.97 4.74
CA ILE A 670 -6.66 -17.25 5.45
C ILE A 670 -6.63 -16.97 6.96
N THR A 671 -7.53 -17.57 7.71
CA THR A 671 -7.51 -17.52 9.17
C THR A 671 -6.93 -18.81 9.70
N VAL A 672 -6.05 -18.72 10.69
CA VAL A 672 -5.46 -19.90 11.33
C VAL A 672 -5.70 -19.81 12.83
N THR A 673 -6.45 -20.76 13.37
CA THR A 673 -6.85 -20.80 14.78
C THR A 673 -6.36 -22.08 15.45
N LEU A 674 -5.89 -21.95 16.69
CA LEU A 674 -5.47 -23.07 17.53
C LEU A 674 -6.51 -23.31 18.63
N ASN A 675 -7.11 -24.50 18.66
CA ASN A 675 -7.92 -24.93 19.79
C ASN A 675 -7.08 -25.84 20.67
N THR A 676 -6.76 -25.39 21.87
CA THR A 676 -5.85 -26.10 22.78
C THR A 676 -6.57 -27.15 23.60
N THR A 677 -6.04 -28.37 23.62
CA THR A 677 -6.47 -29.44 24.52
C THR A 677 -5.56 -29.53 25.76
N SER A 678 -4.26 -29.32 25.61
CA SER A 678 -3.27 -29.25 26.70
C SER A 678 -2.06 -28.39 26.29
N GLY A 679 -1.36 -27.79 27.26
CA GLY A 679 -0.32 -26.79 27.03
C GLY A 679 -0.89 -25.38 26.83
N SER A 680 -0.07 -24.45 26.33
CA SER A 680 -0.45 -23.06 26.10
C SER A 680 -0.07 -22.58 24.70
N VAL A 681 -0.92 -21.76 24.07
CA VAL A 681 -0.54 -20.96 22.91
C VAL A 681 0.29 -19.78 23.42
N ILE A 682 1.55 -19.70 23.00
CA ILE A 682 2.48 -18.63 23.39
C ILE A 682 2.31 -17.43 22.44
N SER A 683 2.18 -17.69 21.14
CA SER A 683 1.87 -16.69 20.13
C SER A 683 0.78 -17.24 19.21
N PRO A 684 -0.31 -16.47 18.96
CA PRO A 684 -1.31 -16.87 17.98
C PRO A 684 -0.70 -17.00 16.58
N CYS A 685 -1.40 -17.71 15.70
CA CYS A 685 -0.91 -17.91 14.34
C CYS A 685 -0.99 -16.59 13.55
N SER A 686 0.14 -16.21 12.95
CA SER A 686 0.23 -15.18 11.92
C SER A 686 0.24 -15.88 10.56
N ALA A 687 -0.33 -15.27 9.52
CA ALA A 687 -0.33 -15.80 8.16
C ALA A 687 0.05 -14.69 7.17
N GLN A 688 1.15 -14.82 6.43
CA GLN A 688 1.65 -13.80 5.51
C GLN A 688 1.83 -14.38 4.11
N VAL A 689 1.73 -13.56 3.06
CA VAL A 689 2.06 -14.01 1.70
C VAL A 689 3.56 -14.25 1.61
N GLY A 690 3.99 -15.31 0.94
CA GLY A 690 5.42 -15.62 0.82
C GLY A 690 6.16 -14.65 -0.08
N ASP A 691 7.32 -14.17 0.38
CA ASP A 691 8.16 -13.23 -0.40
C ASP A 691 8.56 -13.79 -1.77
N SER A 692 8.79 -15.10 -1.87
CA SER A 692 9.19 -15.82 -3.10
C SER A 692 8.01 -16.46 -3.85
N ASP A 693 6.89 -16.71 -3.17
CA ASP A 693 5.71 -17.40 -3.69
C ASP A 693 4.45 -16.56 -3.43
N VAL A 694 4.20 -15.59 -4.31
CA VAL A 694 3.04 -14.68 -4.30
C VAL A 694 1.69 -15.39 -4.50
N TYR A 695 1.72 -16.71 -4.73
CA TYR A 695 0.54 -17.57 -4.87
C TYR A 695 0.23 -18.35 -3.57
N ALA A 696 1.03 -18.16 -2.52
CA ALA A 696 0.95 -18.90 -1.27
C ALA A 696 0.92 -18.01 -0.03
N TRP A 697 0.15 -18.44 0.96
CA TRP A 697 0.22 -17.95 2.34
C TRP A 697 1.07 -18.89 3.18
N TYR A 698 1.94 -18.32 4.00
CA TYR A 698 2.73 -19.00 5.02
C TYR A 698 2.19 -18.61 6.38
N TYR A 699 1.85 -19.59 7.22
CA TYR A 699 1.45 -19.33 8.60
C TYR A 699 2.48 -19.84 9.59
N SER A 700 2.56 -19.16 10.74
CA SER A 700 3.44 -19.50 11.86
C SER A 700 2.79 -19.10 13.18
N CYS A 701 2.76 -20.03 14.14
CA CYS A 701 2.33 -19.81 15.52
C CYS A 701 3.35 -20.39 16.50
N THR A 702 3.37 -19.91 17.74
CA THR A 702 4.23 -20.44 18.79
C THR A 702 3.39 -21.08 19.89
N VAL A 703 3.73 -22.31 20.28
CA VAL A 703 3.07 -23.04 21.36
C VAL A 703 4.08 -23.53 22.39
N SER A 704 3.63 -23.82 23.61
CA SER A 704 4.48 -24.39 24.66
C SER A 704 4.94 -25.79 24.31
N ASN A 705 6.04 -26.23 24.93
CA ASN A 705 6.43 -27.64 24.89
C ASN A 705 5.30 -28.58 25.35
N GLY A 706 5.10 -29.69 24.64
CA GLY A 706 4.04 -30.65 24.92
C GLY A 706 2.62 -30.16 24.64
N TRP A 707 2.46 -29.05 23.89
CA TRP A 707 1.14 -28.58 23.48
C TRP A 707 0.43 -29.61 22.61
N THR A 708 -0.87 -29.80 22.87
CA THR A 708 -1.76 -30.65 22.09
C THR A 708 -3.04 -29.87 21.78
N GLY A 709 -3.55 -29.99 20.57
CA GLY A 709 -4.77 -29.29 20.18
C GLY A 709 -5.17 -29.60 18.74
N THR A 710 -6.09 -28.81 18.19
CA THR A 710 -6.47 -28.86 16.78
C THR A 710 -6.18 -27.54 16.10
N LEU A 711 -5.64 -27.58 14.88
CA LEU A 711 -5.43 -26.42 14.02
C LEU A 711 -6.64 -26.29 13.10
N THR A 712 -7.23 -25.10 12.99
CA THR A 712 -8.31 -24.82 12.04
C THR A 712 -7.85 -23.75 11.08
N VAL A 713 -7.94 -24.02 9.77
CA VAL A 713 -7.62 -23.06 8.73
C VAL A 713 -8.90 -22.69 8.00
N GLY A 714 -9.25 -21.40 7.96
CA GLY A 714 -10.41 -20.88 7.27
C GLY A 714 -10.06 -19.92 6.14
N SER A 715 -11.00 -19.73 5.23
CA SER A 715 -10.93 -18.73 4.16
C SER A 715 -12.36 -18.28 3.83
N THR A 716 -12.52 -17.02 3.44
CA THR A 716 -13.81 -16.41 3.09
C THR A 716 -14.05 -16.30 1.57
N GLY A 717 -13.12 -16.78 0.72
CA GLY A 717 -13.29 -16.83 -0.73
C GLY A 717 -12.27 -17.74 -1.44
N SER A 718 -12.67 -18.28 -2.61
CA SER A 718 -11.95 -19.21 -3.51
C SER A 718 -11.27 -20.45 -2.89
N VAL A 719 -11.18 -21.50 -3.70
CA VAL A 719 -10.67 -22.81 -3.31
C VAL A 719 -9.14 -22.77 -3.11
N TYR A 720 -8.66 -23.03 -1.89
CA TYR A 720 -7.24 -23.18 -1.57
C TYR A 720 -6.87 -24.66 -1.45
N THR A 721 -5.62 -25.01 -1.70
CA THR A 721 -5.05 -26.36 -1.52
C THR A 721 -3.84 -26.29 -0.62
N PHE A 722 -3.74 -27.22 0.33
CA PHE A 722 -2.50 -27.41 1.10
C PHE A 722 -1.42 -27.99 0.17
N ASP A 723 -0.27 -27.32 0.12
CA ASP A 723 0.89 -27.77 -0.63
C ASP A 723 1.83 -28.56 0.31
N ASP A 724 2.02 -29.84 -0.01
CA ASP A 724 2.74 -30.85 0.76
C ASP A 724 4.26 -30.85 0.47
N ALA A 725 4.82 -29.67 0.17
CA ALA A 725 6.15 -29.58 -0.41
C ALA A 725 7.10 -28.63 0.34
N THR A 726 7.15 -28.71 1.66
CA THR A 726 8.41 -28.54 2.42
C THR A 726 8.24 -29.17 3.79
N SER A 727 9.13 -30.11 4.11
CA SER A 727 9.24 -30.76 5.41
C SER A 727 9.03 -29.78 6.57
N ARG A 728 8.10 -30.11 7.49
CA ARG A 728 8.27 -30.19 8.96
C ARG A 728 6.95 -29.95 9.71
N SER A 729 6.58 -30.95 10.52
CA SER A 729 5.52 -30.90 11.54
C SER A 729 4.15 -30.37 11.11
N LEU A 730 3.54 -31.00 10.10
CA LEU A 730 2.10 -31.34 10.05
C LEU A 730 1.77 -32.06 8.74
N SER A 731 1.55 -33.38 8.80
CA SER A 731 0.98 -34.11 7.67
C SER A 731 -0.54 -33.91 7.68
N THR A 732 -1.06 -33.09 6.78
CA THR A 732 -2.44 -33.26 6.32
C THR A 732 -2.44 -33.45 4.81
N SER A 733 -2.95 -34.61 4.41
CA SER A 733 -3.31 -34.97 3.05
C SER A 733 -3.89 -33.77 2.30
N SER A 734 -3.42 -33.52 1.08
CA SER A 734 -3.90 -32.48 0.16
C SER A 734 -5.41 -32.28 0.26
N MET A 735 -5.84 -31.24 0.99
CA MET A 735 -7.25 -30.89 1.15
C MET A 735 -7.55 -29.65 0.34
N THR A 736 -8.61 -29.74 -0.44
CA THR A 736 -9.23 -28.62 -1.15
C THR A 736 -10.12 -27.90 -0.14
N VAL A 737 -9.73 -26.71 0.28
CA VAL A 737 -10.41 -25.89 1.29
C VAL A 737 -11.42 -24.99 0.60
N ALA A 738 -12.69 -25.26 0.86
CA ALA A 738 -13.78 -24.30 0.69
C ALA A 738 -14.43 -24.14 2.07
N ASN A 739 -14.24 -22.99 2.73
CA ASN A 739 -14.61 -22.68 4.13
C ASN A 739 -13.69 -23.32 5.20
N ALA A 740 -13.92 -22.93 6.47
CA ALA A 740 -13.17 -23.38 7.65
C ALA A 740 -13.02 -24.92 7.69
N THR A 741 -11.77 -25.37 7.59
CA THR A 741 -11.38 -26.79 7.59
C THR A 741 -10.53 -27.08 8.83
N THR A 742 -10.97 -28.07 9.62
CA THR A 742 -10.21 -28.55 10.78
C THR A 742 -9.13 -29.52 10.32
N VAL A 743 -7.88 -29.12 10.50
CA VAL A 743 -6.70 -29.97 10.38
C VAL A 743 -6.69 -30.85 11.65
N GLY A 744 -6.38 -32.14 11.50
CA GLY A 744 -6.45 -33.12 12.61
C GLY A 744 -5.64 -32.74 13.85
N GLN A 745 -5.69 -33.58 14.90
CA GLN A 745 -5.00 -33.28 16.16
C GLN A 745 -3.48 -33.05 15.94
N VAL A 746 -3.01 -31.90 16.39
CA VAL A 746 -1.62 -31.44 16.31
C VAL A 746 -0.96 -31.60 17.67
N ILE A 747 0.24 -32.15 17.70
CA ILE A 747 1.05 -32.32 18.90
C ILE A 747 2.42 -31.70 18.65
N ALA A 748 2.82 -30.74 19.49
CA ALA A 748 4.16 -30.16 19.47
C ALA A 748 5.10 -31.00 20.36
N PHE A 749 5.99 -31.78 19.73
CA PHE A 749 6.88 -32.71 20.44
C PHE A 749 8.23 -32.09 20.84
N GLY A 750 8.73 -32.48 22.02
CA GLY A 750 10.08 -32.20 22.53
C GLY A 750 11.11 -33.27 22.12
N ASP A 751 11.99 -33.71 23.05
CA ASP A 751 13.20 -34.57 22.89
C ASP A 751 13.03 -35.98 22.23
N THR A 752 11.90 -36.22 21.59
CA THR A 752 11.54 -37.48 20.94
C THR A 752 11.06 -37.24 19.51
N VAL A 753 11.47 -38.11 18.58
CA VAL A 753 11.08 -38.08 17.17
C VAL A 753 9.99 -39.12 16.92
N THR A 754 8.93 -38.73 16.22
CA THR A 754 7.87 -39.66 15.79
C THR A 754 8.14 -40.14 14.37
N LEU A 755 8.32 -41.44 14.20
CA LEU A 755 8.49 -42.11 12.91
C LEU A 755 7.13 -42.67 12.47
N THR A 756 6.66 -42.25 11.29
CA THR A 756 5.44 -42.77 10.69
C THR A 756 5.72 -43.44 9.35
N GLY A 757 4.99 -44.50 9.04
CA GLY A 757 5.08 -45.17 7.75
C GLY A 757 3.75 -45.78 7.35
N GLN A 758 3.60 -46.00 6.05
CA GLN A 758 2.40 -46.57 5.46
C GLN A 758 2.77 -47.74 4.55
N ILE A 759 1.99 -48.81 4.62
CA ILE A 759 2.07 -49.97 3.74
C ILE A 759 0.82 -49.98 2.86
N THR A 760 1.01 -50.10 1.55
CA THR A 760 -0.07 -50.14 0.56
C THR A 760 0.08 -51.38 -0.33
N ASN A 761 -1.03 -51.98 -0.75
CA ASN A 761 -1.04 -53.04 -1.76
C ASN A 761 -0.70 -52.46 -3.15
N ALA A 762 0.08 -53.19 -3.96
CA ALA A 762 0.33 -52.82 -5.36
C ALA A 762 -0.93 -52.94 -6.22
N ASN A 763 -0.98 -52.18 -7.32
CA ASN A 763 -1.97 -52.36 -8.38
C ASN A 763 -1.85 -53.76 -8.98
N PHE A 764 -2.72 -54.68 -8.55
CA PHE A 764 -2.93 -55.95 -9.22
C PHE A 764 -3.67 -55.71 -10.56
N PRO A 765 -3.43 -56.55 -11.59
CA PRO A 765 -4.30 -56.59 -12.76
C PRO A 765 -5.75 -56.85 -12.33
N ASN A 766 -6.69 -56.10 -12.90
CA ASN A 766 -8.13 -56.16 -12.55
C ASN A 766 -8.65 -57.60 -12.43
N GLY A 767 -9.09 -58.00 -11.22
CA GLY A 767 -9.86 -59.22 -10.98
C GLY A 767 -9.23 -60.30 -10.08
N ALA A 768 -8.00 -60.17 -9.61
CA ALA A 768 -7.43 -61.09 -8.62
C ALA A 768 -7.81 -60.69 -7.18
N PRO A 769 -8.14 -61.64 -6.27
CA PRO A 769 -8.39 -61.33 -4.87
C PRO A 769 -7.13 -60.74 -4.23
N GLN A 770 -7.22 -59.51 -3.72
CA GLN A 770 -6.13 -58.90 -2.96
C GLN A 770 -6.09 -59.47 -1.55
N PRO A 771 -4.93 -59.88 -1.01
CA PRO A 771 -4.81 -60.20 0.40
C PRO A 771 -5.04 -58.94 1.23
N ALA A 772 -5.96 -59.02 2.20
CA ALA A 772 -6.23 -57.93 3.15
C ALA A 772 -5.00 -57.72 4.04
N VAL A 773 -4.56 -56.47 4.20
CA VAL A 773 -3.47 -56.14 5.13
C VAL A 773 -4.08 -56.00 6.52
N THR A 774 -4.08 -57.08 7.31
CA THR A 774 -4.60 -57.03 8.67
C THR A 774 -3.50 -56.64 9.68
N ALA A 775 -3.86 -55.89 10.72
CA ALA A 775 -2.92 -55.48 11.77
C ALA A 775 -2.38 -56.66 12.62
N ALA A 776 -3.02 -57.83 12.55
CA ALA A 776 -2.65 -59.04 13.28
C ALA A 776 -1.43 -59.74 12.65
N ASP A 777 -1.26 -59.63 11.33
CA ASP A 777 -0.25 -60.38 10.55
C ASP A 777 1.06 -59.58 10.34
N THR A 778 1.29 -58.51 11.10
CA THR A 778 2.44 -57.61 10.92
C THR A 778 3.17 -57.32 12.24
N ALA A 779 4.37 -57.88 12.37
CA ALA A 779 5.32 -57.53 13.42
C ALA A 779 6.29 -56.45 12.90
N ILE A 780 6.31 -55.30 13.57
CA ILE A 780 7.26 -54.22 13.29
C ILE A 780 8.28 -54.24 14.42
N THR A 781 9.53 -54.52 14.11
CA THR A 781 10.64 -54.59 15.08
C THR A 781 11.69 -53.54 14.77
N PHE A 782 12.20 -52.91 15.83
CA PHE A 782 13.21 -51.87 15.75
C PHE A 782 14.50 -52.37 16.39
N SER A 783 15.63 -52.13 15.73
CA SER A 783 16.96 -52.38 16.29
C SER A 783 17.79 -51.11 16.18
N GLY A 784 18.19 -50.52 17.30
CA GLY A 784 18.92 -49.25 17.32
C GLY A 784 19.64 -48.97 18.64
N THR A 785 20.30 -47.81 18.71
CA THR A 785 21.16 -47.39 19.84
C THR A 785 20.43 -47.14 21.16
N SER A 786 19.09 -47.10 21.15
CA SER A 786 18.22 -47.12 22.35
C SER A 786 16.84 -47.71 22.02
N SER A 787 16.12 -48.21 23.03
CA SER A 787 14.78 -48.82 22.87
C SER A 787 13.70 -47.77 22.65
N GLY A 788 12.99 -47.82 21.53
CA GLY A 788 11.76 -47.05 21.27
C GLY A 788 10.48 -47.85 21.56
N THR A 789 9.33 -47.19 21.57
CA THR A 789 8.02 -47.83 21.73
C THR A 789 7.11 -47.54 20.53
N CYS A 790 6.37 -48.55 20.07
CA CYS A 790 5.35 -48.41 19.03
C CYS A 790 4.01 -48.87 19.58
N THR A 791 3.02 -48.01 19.50
CA THR A 791 1.71 -48.23 20.14
C THR A 791 0.56 -48.23 19.15
N ASN A 792 0.69 -47.60 17.97
CA ASN A 792 -0.41 -47.47 17.01
C ASN A 792 -0.14 -48.24 15.72
N LYS A 793 -0.92 -49.30 15.50
CA LYS A 793 -1.09 -50.01 14.23
C LYS A 793 -2.56 -49.91 13.84
N ALA A 794 -2.87 -49.24 12.73
CA ALA A 794 -4.24 -49.11 12.28
C ALA A 794 -4.35 -49.41 10.78
N VAL A 795 -5.33 -50.22 10.41
CA VAL A 795 -5.74 -50.37 9.02
C VAL A 795 -6.70 -49.24 8.70
N THR A 796 -6.45 -48.52 7.61
CA THR A 796 -7.26 -47.40 7.14
C THR A 796 -7.69 -47.66 5.70
N GLY A 797 -8.96 -47.42 5.37
CA GLY A 797 -9.54 -47.70 4.05
C GLY A 797 -10.47 -48.92 4.01
N ALA A 798 -11.04 -49.20 2.84
CA ALA A 798 -11.91 -50.35 2.58
C ALA A 798 -11.59 -50.97 1.21
N GLY A 799 -11.56 -52.30 1.10
CA GLY A 799 -11.33 -53.01 -0.15
C GLY A 799 -9.89 -52.87 -0.68
N SER A 800 -9.72 -52.63 -1.99
CA SER A 800 -8.40 -52.52 -2.64
C SER A 800 -7.55 -51.31 -2.20
N ASN A 801 -8.07 -50.46 -1.31
CA ASN A 801 -7.43 -49.24 -0.79
C ASN A 801 -7.07 -49.35 0.70
N GLU A 802 -7.12 -50.55 1.30
CA GLU A 802 -6.66 -50.76 2.67
C GLU A 802 -5.16 -50.46 2.80
N LYS A 803 -4.82 -49.62 3.79
CA LYS A 803 -3.45 -49.23 4.13
C LYS A 803 -3.19 -49.51 5.59
N LEU A 804 -2.08 -50.16 5.90
CA LEU A 804 -1.62 -50.27 7.28
C LEU A 804 -0.72 -49.08 7.59
N VAL A 805 -1.12 -48.30 8.59
CA VAL A 805 -0.37 -47.15 9.08
C VAL A 805 0.22 -47.50 10.45
N TYR A 806 1.50 -47.16 10.65
CA TYR A 806 2.16 -47.30 11.95
C TYR A 806 2.79 -45.98 12.41
N SER A 807 2.86 -45.81 13.73
CA SER A 807 3.51 -44.68 14.39
C SER A 807 4.35 -45.16 15.58
N CYS A 808 5.58 -44.66 15.66
CA CYS A 808 6.59 -45.07 16.63
C CYS A 808 7.33 -43.87 17.19
N VAL A 809 7.68 -43.91 18.48
CA VAL A 809 8.36 -42.81 19.18
C VAL A 809 9.76 -43.26 19.56
N VAL A 810 10.78 -42.50 19.15
CA VAL A 810 12.20 -42.75 19.45
C VAL A 810 12.89 -41.52 20.06
N PRO A 811 13.95 -41.68 20.89
CA PRO A 811 14.69 -40.54 21.46
C PRO A 811 15.46 -39.72 20.41
N LYS A 812 15.78 -38.45 20.71
CA LYS A 812 16.68 -37.61 19.89
C LYS A 812 18.05 -38.30 19.68
N GLY A 813 18.58 -38.27 18.46
CA GLY A 813 19.86 -38.89 18.10
C GLY A 813 19.82 -40.41 17.85
N TRP A 814 18.61 -41.01 17.83
CA TRP A 814 18.45 -42.44 17.56
C TRP A 814 19.03 -42.84 16.20
N THR A 815 19.82 -43.91 16.20
CA THR A 815 20.34 -44.59 15.00
C THR A 815 19.93 -46.04 15.04
N GLY A 816 19.46 -46.57 13.92
CA GLY A 816 18.95 -47.93 13.87
C GLY A 816 18.29 -48.29 12.56
N ALA A 817 17.72 -49.49 12.54
CA ALA A 817 16.99 -50.06 11.43
C ALA A 817 15.55 -50.36 11.85
N ILE A 818 14.64 -50.14 10.90
CA ILE A 818 13.24 -50.56 11.00
C ILE A 818 13.08 -51.83 10.17
N THR A 819 12.67 -52.90 10.84
CA THR A 819 12.39 -54.18 10.19
C THR A 819 10.90 -54.44 10.28
N ILE A 820 10.26 -54.71 9.14
CA ILE A 820 8.87 -55.17 9.12
C ILE A 820 8.90 -56.64 8.73
N ALA A 821 8.34 -57.46 9.60
CA ALA A 821 8.00 -58.85 9.33
C ALA A 821 6.49 -58.92 9.14
N VAL A 822 6.07 -59.17 7.90
CA VAL A 822 4.71 -59.61 7.62
C VAL A 822 4.73 -61.13 7.79
N ASP A 823 3.82 -61.71 8.57
CA ASP A 823 3.64 -63.15 8.70
C ASP A 823 2.56 -63.60 7.72
N PRO A 824 2.91 -64.12 6.52
CA PRO A 824 1.92 -64.59 5.59
C PRO A 824 1.48 -65.99 6.03
N THR A 825 0.32 -66.09 6.65
CA THR A 825 -0.40 -67.36 6.71
C THR A 825 -0.89 -67.73 5.30
N GLY A 826 0.00 -68.34 4.51
CA GLY A 826 -0.31 -68.99 3.23
C GLY A 826 0.08 -68.21 1.97
N GLY A 827 1.34 -68.34 1.53
CA GLY A 827 1.77 -67.95 0.18
C GLY A 827 3.26 -67.60 0.06
N THR A 828 3.87 -67.85 -1.11
CA THR A 828 5.25 -67.45 -1.44
C THR A 828 5.25 -66.02 -1.98
N TYR A 829 6.01 -65.10 -1.36
CA TYR A 829 6.11 -63.69 -1.77
C TYR A 829 7.56 -63.28 -2.03
N THR A 830 7.79 -62.37 -2.99
CA THR A 830 9.10 -61.78 -3.30
C THR A 830 9.10 -60.30 -2.92
N TYR A 831 10.07 -59.86 -2.11
CA TYR A 831 10.19 -58.49 -1.64
C TYR A 831 11.42 -57.81 -2.26
N LEU A 832 11.29 -56.57 -2.74
CA LEU A 832 12.40 -55.74 -3.23
C LEU A 832 12.47 -54.45 -2.40
N SER A 833 13.65 -54.16 -1.82
CA SER A 833 13.94 -52.86 -1.21
C SER A 833 14.50 -51.88 -2.25
N PRO A 834 14.25 -50.56 -2.13
CA PRO A 834 14.91 -49.58 -2.98
C PRO A 834 16.40 -49.52 -2.60
N GLY A 835 17.26 -50.16 -3.41
CA GLY A 835 18.72 -50.10 -3.28
C GLY A 835 19.42 -51.34 -2.70
N GLY A 836 18.73 -52.46 -2.45
CA GLY A 836 19.33 -53.70 -1.95
C GLY A 836 19.03 -54.96 -2.79
N THR A 837 19.86 -55.99 -2.62
CA THR A 837 19.71 -57.32 -3.24
C THR A 837 18.41 -58.00 -2.77
N PRO A 838 17.59 -58.60 -3.66
CA PRO A 838 16.35 -59.26 -3.27
C PRO A 838 16.58 -60.39 -2.24
N CYS A 839 15.77 -60.39 -1.18
CA CYS A 839 15.74 -61.48 -0.20
C CYS A 839 14.70 -62.53 -0.63
N ASN A 840 15.15 -63.76 -0.92
CA ASN A 840 14.28 -64.93 -1.06
C ASN A 840 14.36 -65.76 0.22
N GLY A 841 13.23 -65.94 0.91
CA GLY A 841 13.16 -66.81 2.08
C GLY A 841 11.81 -67.52 2.16
N SER A 842 11.83 -68.86 2.24
CA SER A 842 10.68 -69.65 2.67
C SER A 842 10.57 -69.60 4.19
N THR A 843 9.35 -69.36 4.68
CA THR A 843 8.86 -69.51 6.07
C THR A 843 9.40 -68.61 7.19
N THR A 844 10.43 -67.78 6.98
CA THR A 844 10.73 -66.64 7.88
C THR A 844 11.63 -65.65 7.14
N GLY A 845 11.07 -64.54 6.66
CA GLY A 845 11.82 -63.49 5.98
C GLY A 845 11.67 -62.16 6.69
N SER A 846 12.78 -61.58 7.16
CA SER A 846 12.85 -60.18 7.58
C SER A 846 13.34 -59.32 6.41
N CYS A 847 12.66 -58.22 6.13
CA CYS A 847 13.09 -57.25 5.11
C CYS A 847 13.45 -55.93 5.81
N THR A 848 14.70 -55.51 5.69
CA THR A 848 15.16 -54.22 6.21
C THR A 848 14.67 -53.11 5.28
N LEU A 849 13.81 -52.23 5.79
CA LEU A 849 13.15 -51.20 4.97
C LEU A 849 14.00 -49.95 4.79
N ALA A 850 14.77 -49.61 5.82
CA ALA A 850 15.71 -48.50 5.81
C ALA A 850 16.71 -48.65 6.97
N SER A 851 17.98 -48.35 6.69
CA SER A 851 19.01 -48.13 7.71
C SER A 851 19.28 -46.64 7.81
N ILE A 852 19.02 -46.04 8.97
CA ILE A 852 19.40 -44.64 9.23
C ILE A 852 20.85 -44.69 9.74
N THR A 853 21.81 -44.46 8.83
CA THR A 853 23.26 -44.65 9.07
C THR A 853 23.97 -43.41 9.63
N SER A 854 23.30 -42.26 9.63
CA SER A 854 23.73 -41.03 10.31
C SER A 854 22.89 -40.84 11.57
N ALA A 855 23.49 -40.36 12.66
CA ALA A 855 22.70 -39.87 13.78
C ALA A 855 21.70 -38.85 13.26
N LEU A 856 20.46 -38.90 13.75
CA LEU A 856 19.53 -37.78 13.66
C LEU A 856 20.13 -36.62 14.47
N ALA A 857 21.19 -36.03 13.93
CA ALA A 857 22.04 -35.03 14.53
C ALA A 857 21.53 -33.66 14.12
N ASP A 858 21.75 -32.69 15.02
CA ASP A 858 21.38 -31.29 14.89
C ASP A 858 21.55 -30.76 13.47
N VAL A 859 20.42 -30.50 12.83
CA VAL A 859 20.30 -29.39 11.88
C VAL A 859 19.18 -28.52 12.45
N ASP A 860 19.59 -27.61 13.32
CA ASP A 860 18.86 -26.46 13.87
C ASP A 860 17.38 -26.66 14.12
N GLY A 861 16.99 -27.39 15.16
CA GLY A 861 15.63 -27.29 15.75
C GLY A 861 14.44 -27.65 14.85
N THR A 862 14.70 -28.23 13.69
CA THR A 862 13.69 -28.13 12.62
C THR A 862 13.40 -29.55 12.08
N SER A 863 14.30 -30.53 12.22
CA SER A 863 14.17 -31.99 11.94
C SER A 863 13.31 -32.92 12.82
N SER A 864 11.97 -33.02 12.76
CA SER A 864 11.25 -33.98 13.65
C SER A 864 10.27 -35.00 13.01
N SER A 865 10.19 -35.11 11.67
CA SER A 865 9.45 -36.19 11.02
C SER A 865 10.14 -36.67 9.74
N ALA A 866 10.44 -37.96 9.66
CA ALA A 866 10.87 -38.63 8.43
C ALA A 866 9.75 -39.57 7.96
N THR A 867 9.23 -39.34 6.76
CA THR A 867 8.21 -40.20 6.12
C THR A 867 8.92 -41.20 5.20
N LEU A 868 8.73 -42.50 5.44
CA LEU A 868 9.24 -43.57 4.57
C LEU A 868 8.08 -44.13 3.73
N LEU A 869 8.18 -44.03 2.40
CA LEU A 869 7.21 -44.55 1.43
C LEU A 869 7.82 -45.72 0.64
N GLN A 870 7.16 -46.88 0.63
CA GLN A 870 7.52 -48.01 -0.25
C GLN A 870 6.31 -48.45 -1.08
N LYS A 871 6.48 -48.57 -2.40
CA LYS A 871 5.51 -49.15 -3.34
C LYS A 871 5.92 -50.60 -3.65
N GLN A 872 5.00 -51.55 -3.54
CA GLN A 872 5.21 -52.88 -4.14
C GLN A 872 5.09 -52.74 -5.68
N GLN A 873 6.04 -53.27 -6.44
CA GLN A 873 5.95 -53.40 -7.90
C GLN A 873 6.03 -54.88 -8.29
N THR A 874 5.19 -55.30 -9.22
CA THR A 874 5.28 -56.60 -9.90
C THR A 874 5.72 -56.42 -11.36
N ASN A 875 6.51 -57.38 -11.84
CA ASN A 875 7.31 -57.42 -13.08
C ASN A 875 6.69 -56.83 -14.37
N VAL A 876 7.53 -56.16 -15.17
CA VAL A 876 7.36 -55.93 -16.61
C VAL A 876 8.15 -57.01 -17.36
N GLU A 877 7.48 -57.79 -18.21
CA GLU A 877 8.12 -58.76 -19.12
C GLU A 877 8.86 -58.06 -20.27
N ALA A 878 9.97 -58.66 -20.67
CA ALA A 878 10.79 -58.28 -21.82
C ALA A 878 10.10 -58.53 -23.16
N ARG A 879 10.17 -57.56 -24.10
CA ARG A 879 10.15 -57.82 -25.55
C ARG A 879 11.14 -56.90 -26.27
N ARG A 880 12.13 -57.56 -26.87
CA ARG A 880 13.21 -57.15 -27.81
C ARG A 880 13.63 -55.69 -27.91
#